data_AF-A0A838U874-F1
#
_entry.id   AF-A0A838U874-F1
#
_cell.length_a   1.000
_cell.length_b   1.000
_cell.length_c   1.000
_cell.angle_alpha   90.00
_cell.angle_beta   90.00
_cell.angle_gamma   90.00
#
_symmetry.space_group_name_H-M   'P 1'
#
loop_
_entity.id
_entity.type
_entity.pdbx_description
1 polymer ?
#
loop_
_entity_poly.entity_id
_entity_poly.type
_entity_poly.pdbx_seq_one_letter_code
_entity_poly.pdbx_strand_id
1 'polypeptide(L)'
;LPLPASMSQGEQNYLLASRGRDTAFLPENTDYYWNQNGNWYQKSSSDSLRWFVFDDRKMYKPKEEVSVKGYIRRITGGELGDVEGLGGATMNYAWAAKDARDADIASGTVTTNPFGAFDFKFALTDNLNLGDARIEFTEQGSTTVSHTHSFSVQEFRRPEFEVTAKVETSAPHFVKESAMLSVDAKYYAGGGLANADTNWTVTATPTNYTPPNRDDYTFGTWTPWWRVYEHDSYASRGHYGVGQTQYFKGVTDASGRHLLKIDFESVKPARPYAISASASVQDVNRQTWAGQTSLLVHPANLYVGIKTPRTFVQKGESIVVDSIVTDLDGNLVANRDVEITALLKDWIFEKGSWKETPVDEQRCALRSSESAQRCSFVAKAGGRYTIIATVMDDRGRPNESQFTVWVAGGKTPPKRNVEQEQVEIIPSKKDYAPGDVAELLVMAPFTPAEGVLTLRRDGIVKVERFSMKDSSITLKIPLDEKYLPNITAQVDLVGSAPRTNDKGETDTKLANRPAYATGQINLPISTASRKLTVTAEPLEKTLIPGGSTKVNVAVKDHGGEPVANSEVAIVVVDESVLALSRYSVADPLVTFYSARPDGTIDYHSRKDVLLGNPEDAKNPPPPARSISADMLESLPVNGRAVSALLSIAPGARAEKSRSGFQVDGASGAENAFREEEKSSIALRQNFNALALWSPTVKTDSSGRAVIDIKLPDNLTRYRITAVAVDTGKRFGKTESDITAKQPLMVRPSAPRFLNFGDKAEVPVVIQNQTDKDMIVDVAMRATNADLGETPISIGAALAPPQQAGKRVLVKANDRAEVRFPVSTVKAGTARFQFAASSGSYSDAAEISLPVWTPATAEAFATYGSRDQNGAIFQPVQALSDVYPQFGGLEVTTSSTQLQELTDAYIYLATYPYGCSEQIASRMISTAALRDVLSAFKSKDMPSPEVLARQFESDIAVLKSRQREDGSFGLWKRERERYEIPFLTIHVAHALALAKAKGYKVPDEMLNRTKSYLDNIEKHFDEWHKSAQVRWTISAYALYIRDMMGDKDAVKAKKILAEATIEKLNLEAMGWILSVLADDKGSTADVAAITRFLMNRTTETASTANFVTNYGDGAWLIMYSNRR
;
A
#
# COMPACT_ATOMS: atom_id res chain seq x y z
N LEU A 1 25.46 35.14 -12.73
CA LEU A 1 26.81 34.90 -12.19
C LEU A 1 27.15 33.46 -12.49
N PRO A 2 28.36 33.12 -12.95
CA PRO A 2 28.70 31.72 -13.21
C PRO A 2 28.70 30.97 -11.87
N LEU A 3 27.78 30.01 -11.73
CA LEU A 3 27.77 29.12 -10.58
C LEU A 3 28.98 28.16 -10.67
N PRO A 4 29.56 27.73 -9.55
CA PRO A 4 30.60 26.71 -9.55
C PRO A 4 30.05 25.40 -10.12
N ALA A 5 30.92 24.57 -10.71
CA ALA A 5 30.52 23.30 -11.33
C ALA A 5 30.19 22.20 -10.31
N SER A 6 30.54 22.40 -9.03
CA SER A 6 30.35 21.42 -7.95
C SER A 6 29.94 22.09 -6.65
N MET A 7 29.34 21.31 -5.75
CA MET A 7 28.98 21.71 -4.39
C MET A 7 30.21 22.20 -3.61
N SER A 8 30.07 23.32 -2.89
CA SER A 8 31.12 23.84 -2.01
C SER A 8 31.13 23.07 -0.69
N GLN A 9 32.27 22.49 -0.29
CA GLN A 9 32.39 21.73 0.96
C GLN A 9 33.01 22.58 2.07
N GLY A 10 32.34 22.70 3.22
CA GLY A 10 32.83 23.46 4.37
C GLY A 10 32.80 24.98 4.22
N GLU A 11 32.34 25.50 3.07
CA GLU A 11 32.23 26.93 2.77
C GLU A 11 30.84 27.24 2.23
N GLN A 12 30.17 28.24 2.82
CA GLN A 12 28.92 28.80 2.30
C GLN A 12 29.21 30.01 1.40
N ASN A 13 28.55 30.04 0.25
CA ASN A 13 28.58 31.15 -0.69
C ASN A 13 27.59 32.25 -0.27
N TYR A 14 27.86 33.47 -0.74
CA TYR A 14 26.91 34.57 -0.68
C TYR A 14 27.07 35.44 -1.93
N LEU A 15 25.96 36.01 -2.41
CA LEU A 15 26.02 37.08 -3.41
C LEU A 15 26.11 38.41 -2.72
N LEU A 16 27.04 39.26 -3.15
CA LEU A 16 27.13 40.65 -2.73
C LEU A 16 26.72 41.55 -3.90
N ALA A 17 25.76 42.43 -3.66
CA ALA A 17 25.38 43.49 -4.60
C ALA A 17 25.65 44.85 -3.96
N SER A 18 26.41 45.70 -4.63
CA SER A 18 26.77 47.04 -4.13
C SER A 18 26.29 48.14 -5.08
N ARG A 19 25.71 49.21 -4.52
CA ARG A 19 25.35 50.43 -5.25
C ARG A 19 25.74 51.66 -4.42
N GLY A 20 26.82 52.33 -4.81
CA GLY A 20 27.35 53.45 -4.02
C GLY A 20 27.86 52.97 -2.66
N ARG A 21 27.28 53.49 -1.57
CA ARG A 21 27.58 53.05 -0.18
C ARG A 21 26.65 51.94 0.32
N ASP A 22 25.65 51.56 -0.46
CA ASP A 22 24.68 50.54 -0.07
C ASP A 22 25.16 49.15 -0.51
N THR A 23 25.08 48.19 0.39
CA THR A 23 25.47 46.80 0.16
C THR A 23 24.33 45.88 0.59
N ALA A 24 23.92 44.98 -0.31
CA ALA A 24 23.01 43.88 -0.01
C ALA A 24 23.77 42.57 -0.17
N PHE A 25 23.51 41.62 0.74
CA PHE A 25 24.01 40.26 0.60
C PHE A 25 22.85 39.25 0.56
N LEU A 26 23.04 38.16 -0.16
CA LEU A 26 22.15 37.01 -0.20
C LEU A 26 22.99 35.78 0.17
N PRO A 27 22.83 35.22 1.37
CA PRO A 27 23.51 33.99 1.73
C PRO A 27 22.84 32.81 1.02
N GLU A 28 23.64 31.80 0.71
CA GLU A 28 23.22 30.55 0.07
C GLU A 28 22.25 29.71 0.92
N ASN A 29 22.23 29.94 2.24
CA ASN A 29 21.34 29.25 3.17
C ASN A 29 20.79 30.22 4.22
N THR A 30 19.50 30.52 4.13
CA THR A 30 18.80 31.41 5.07
C THR A 30 18.10 30.66 6.22
N ASP A 31 17.88 29.35 6.09
CA ASP A 31 16.92 28.62 6.93
C ASP A 31 17.57 27.54 7.83
N TYR A 32 18.79 27.10 7.52
CA TYR A 32 19.45 25.96 8.20
C TYR A 32 20.90 26.29 8.61
N TYR A 33 21.08 26.89 9.80
CA TYR A 33 22.40 27.33 10.31
C TYR A 33 23.44 26.21 10.55
N TRP A 34 23.04 24.94 10.48
CA TRP A 34 23.94 23.78 10.70
C TRP A 34 24.44 23.11 9.41
N ASN A 35 24.00 23.54 8.23
CA ASN A 35 24.50 22.97 6.97
C ASN A 35 25.81 23.66 6.56
N GLN A 36 26.93 22.93 6.64
CA GLN A 36 28.27 23.45 6.32
C GLN A 36 28.61 23.42 4.83
N ASN A 37 27.73 22.89 3.97
CA ASN A 37 27.95 22.76 2.53
C ASN A 37 27.08 23.73 1.72
N GLY A 38 27.67 24.32 0.69
CA GLY A 38 26.99 25.23 -0.23
C GLY A 38 26.20 24.52 -1.33
N ASN A 39 24.94 24.90 -1.55
CA ASN A 39 24.00 24.27 -2.49
C ASN A 39 23.83 25.02 -3.85
N TRP A 40 24.49 26.17 -4.05
CA TRP A 40 24.53 26.92 -5.29
C TRP A 40 25.67 26.43 -6.18
N TYR A 41 25.34 25.47 -7.04
CA TYR A 41 26.25 24.99 -8.06
C TYR A 41 25.45 24.67 -9.31
N GLN A 42 26.13 24.71 -10.45
CA GLN A 42 25.53 24.29 -11.70
C GLN A 42 25.26 22.79 -11.64
N LYS A 43 23.98 22.40 -11.67
CA LYS A 43 23.59 21.01 -11.92
C LYS A 43 23.56 20.80 -13.42
N SER A 44 24.41 19.90 -13.92
CA SER A 44 24.30 19.45 -15.30
C SER A 44 22.95 18.80 -15.49
N SER A 45 22.23 19.19 -16.54
CA SER A 45 21.07 18.41 -16.96
C SER A 45 21.55 17.02 -17.38
N SER A 46 20.93 15.99 -16.82
CA SER A 46 21.25 14.61 -17.13
C SER A 46 20.05 13.94 -17.75
N ASP A 47 20.31 13.14 -18.79
CA ASP A 47 19.31 12.21 -19.28
C ASP A 47 18.90 11.26 -18.15
N SER A 48 17.63 10.88 -18.14
CA SER A 48 17.10 9.88 -17.23
C SER A 48 16.44 8.75 -18.01
N LEU A 49 16.39 7.56 -17.43
CA LEU A 49 15.64 6.46 -18.01
C LEU A 49 14.25 6.42 -17.38
N ARG A 50 13.21 6.42 -18.21
CA ARG A 50 11.84 6.11 -17.77
C ARG A 50 11.53 4.67 -18.13
N TRP A 51 10.91 4.00 -17.17
CA TRP A 51 10.57 2.58 -17.24
C TRP A 51 9.05 2.44 -17.21
N PHE A 52 8.54 1.64 -18.13
CA PHE A 52 7.16 1.17 -18.15
C PHE A 52 7.21 -0.35 -18.02
N VAL A 53 7.03 -0.84 -16.80
CA VAL A 53 7.07 -2.27 -16.48
C VAL A 53 5.70 -2.72 -16.00
N PHE A 54 5.24 -3.86 -16.51
CA PHE A 54 4.01 -4.50 -16.09
C PHE A 54 4.20 -6.02 -16.07
N ASP A 55 3.41 -6.68 -15.24
CA ASP A 55 3.34 -8.13 -15.16
C ASP A 55 1.96 -8.61 -15.61
N ASP A 56 1.76 -9.93 -15.73
CA ASP A 56 0.54 -10.44 -16.37
C ASP A 56 -0.75 -10.11 -15.61
N ARG A 57 -0.76 -10.16 -14.26
CA ARG A 57 -2.00 -9.99 -13.49
C ARG A 57 -1.90 -9.35 -12.11
N LYS A 58 -0.73 -8.82 -11.72
CA LYS A 58 -0.43 -8.12 -10.46
C LYS A 58 -0.53 -8.95 -9.18
N MET A 59 -1.37 -9.98 -9.14
CA MET A 59 -1.63 -10.81 -7.95
C MET A 59 -1.50 -12.31 -8.27
N TYR A 60 -0.68 -13.00 -7.48
CA TYR A 60 -0.32 -14.41 -7.70
C TYR A 60 -0.52 -15.22 -6.43
N LYS A 61 -0.60 -16.55 -6.59
CA LYS A 61 -0.51 -17.52 -5.50
C LYS A 61 0.90 -18.11 -5.44
N PRO A 62 1.32 -18.69 -4.30
CA PRO A 62 2.49 -19.56 -4.25
C PRO A 62 2.43 -20.63 -5.34
N LYS A 63 3.59 -21.07 -5.85
CA LYS A 63 3.76 -22.02 -6.97
C LYS A 63 3.32 -21.54 -8.36
N GLU A 64 2.78 -20.32 -8.50
CA GLU A 64 2.48 -19.76 -9.83
C GLU A 64 3.73 -19.16 -10.50
N GLU A 65 3.67 -19.01 -11.83
CA GLU A 65 4.68 -18.33 -12.64
C GLU A 65 4.28 -16.86 -12.81
N VAL A 66 5.25 -15.96 -12.64
CA VAL A 66 5.11 -14.52 -12.88
C VAL A 66 5.73 -14.20 -14.24
N SER A 67 4.96 -13.56 -15.14
CA SER A 67 5.45 -13.08 -16.42
C SER A 67 5.59 -11.55 -16.40
N VAL A 68 6.74 -11.03 -16.82
CA VAL A 68 7.06 -9.59 -16.73
C VAL A 68 7.46 -9.05 -18.10
N LYS A 69 6.94 -7.88 -18.46
CA LYS A 69 7.31 -7.09 -19.65
C LYS A 69 7.72 -5.69 -19.21
N GLY A 70 8.80 -5.17 -19.77
CA GLY A 70 9.20 -3.78 -19.59
C GLY A 70 9.61 -3.10 -20.88
N TYR A 71 9.41 -1.78 -20.92
CA TYR A 71 9.88 -0.87 -21.96
C TYR A 71 10.63 0.29 -21.31
N ILE A 72 11.78 0.63 -21.84
CA ILE A 72 12.63 1.71 -21.35
C ILE A 72 12.75 2.78 -22.42
N ARG A 73 12.61 4.04 -22.03
CA ARG A 73 12.89 5.21 -22.88
C ARG A 73 13.88 6.11 -22.21
N ARG A 74 14.73 6.74 -23.03
CA ARG A 74 15.60 7.83 -22.57
C ARG A 74 14.78 9.10 -22.56
N ILE A 75 14.83 9.81 -21.46
CA ILE A 75 14.24 11.12 -21.28
C ILE A 75 15.38 12.08 -21.29
N THR A 76 15.61 12.74 -22.43
CA THR A 76 16.72 13.67 -22.53
C THR A 76 16.48 14.82 -21.57
N GLY A 77 17.54 15.19 -20.86
CA GLY A 77 17.50 16.29 -19.89
C GLY A 77 17.46 17.65 -20.57
N GLY A 78 16.91 18.64 -19.86
CA GLY A 78 17.10 20.04 -20.16
C GLY A 78 15.90 20.70 -20.83
N GLU A 79 16.06 21.98 -21.10
CA GLU A 79 14.99 22.90 -21.51
C GLU A 79 14.14 22.38 -22.68
N LEU A 80 14.76 21.69 -23.64
CA LEU A 80 14.11 21.15 -24.84
C LEU A 80 14.14 19.62 -24.93
N GLY A 81 14.47 18.93 -23.83
CA GLY A 81 14.61 17.47 -23.86
C GLY A 81 13.28 16.75 -24.13
N ASP A 82 13.28 15.66 -24.90
CA ASP A 82 12.10 14.86 -25.26
C ASP A 82 12.26 13.39 -24.81
N VAL A 83 11.25 12.57 -25.08
CA VAL A 83 11.29 11.11 -25.00
C VAL A 83 12.02 10.58 -26.23
N GLU A 84 12.97 9.67 -26.04
CA GLU A 84 13.73 9.03 -27.12
C GLU A 84 13.86 7.52 -26.90
N GLY A 85 14.02 6.78 -28.00
CA GLY A 85 14.44 5.38 -27.96
C GLY A 85 15.88 5.25 -27.45
N LEU A 86 16.33 4.04 -27.15
CA LEU A 86 17.71 3.80 -26.67
C LEU A 86 18.78 3.86 -27.78
N GLY A 87 18.42 4.33 -29.00
CA GLY A 87 19.38 4.48 -30.10
C GLY A 87 20.01 3.17 -30.59
N GLY A 88 19.33 2.03 -30.41
CA GLY A 88 19.87 0.69 -30.71
C GLY A 88 20.88 0.17 -29.68
N ALA A 89 21.15 0.92 -28.60
CA ALA A 89 21.98 0.45 -27.50
C ALA A 89 21.24 -0.66 -26.73
N THR A 90 21.86 -1.84 -26.72
CA THR A 90 21.46 -2.97 -25.89
C THR A 90 21.95 -2.75 -24.47
N MET A 91 21.02 -2.63 -23.51
CA MET A 91 21.32 -2.44 -22.09
C MET A 91 21.08 -3.74 -21.34
N ASN A 92 21.98 -4.08 -20.42
CA ASN A 92 21.89 -5.28 -19.59
C ASN A 92 21.55 -4.90 -18.15
N TYR A 93 20.52 -5.52 -17.61
CA TYR A 93 20.07 -5.32 -16.23
C TYR A 93 20.05 -6.65 -15.49
N ALA A 94 20.63 -6.67 -14.29
CA ALA A 94 20.34 -7.70 -13.30
C ALA A 94 18.98 -7.41 -12.66
N TRP A 95 18.20 -8.45 -12.37
CA TRP A 95 16.95 -8.32 -11.63
C TRP A 95 16.94 -9.27 -10.43
N ALA A 96 16.32 -8.83 -9.34
CA ALA A 96 16.09 -9.63 -8.14
C ALA A 96 14.66 -9.43 -7.65
N ALA A 97 13.91 -10.53 -7.57
CA ALA A 97 12.57 -10.56 -7.00
C ALA A 97 12.67 -10.85 -5.49
N LYS A 98 12.00 -10.04 -4.67
CA LYS A 98 11.98 -10.12 -3.21
C LYS A 98 10.55 -10.15 -2.69
N ASP A 99 10.33 -10.91 -1.62
CA ASP A 99 9.03 -11.03 -0.98
C ASP A 99 8.72 -9.86 -0.02
N ALA A 100 7.59 -9.96 0.69
CA ALA A 100 7.12 -8.92 1.62
C ALA A 100 8.04 -8.67 2.84
N ARG A 101 9.05 -9.53 3.05
CA ARG A 101 10.05 -9.42 4.12
C ARG A 101 11.48 -9.30 3.60
N ASP A 102 11.64 -8.89 2.34
CA ASP A 102 12.92 -8.76 1.65
C ASP A 102 13.68 -10.08 1.42
N ALA A 103 13.00 -11.24 1.56
CA ALA A 103 13.63 -12.52 1.24
C ALA A 103 13.71 -12.71 -0.29
N ASP A 104 14.85 -13.19 -0.77
CA ASP A 104 15.06 -13.43 -2.20
C ASP A 104 14.16 -14.56 -2.70
N ILE A 105 13.41 -14.27 -3.76
CA ILE A 105 12.52 -15.21 -4.46
C ILE A 105 13.27 -15.84 -5.64
N ALA A 106 13.78 -14.98 -6.52
CA ALA A 106 14.46 -15.35 -7.76
C ALA A 106 15.33 -14.17 -8.23
N SER A 107 16.34 -14.45 -9.03
CA SER A 107 17.15 -13.41 -9.67
C SER A 107 17.61 -13.87 -11.06
N GLY A 108 18.02 -12.90 -11.88
CA GLY A 108 18.50 -13.19 -13.22
C GLY A 108 19.04 -11.94 -13.91
N THR A 109 19.20 -12.03 -15.23
CA THR A 109 19.60 -10.89 -16.08
C THR A 109 18.64 -10.78 -17.25
N VAL A 110 18.45 -9.56 -17.74
CA VAL A 110 17.68 -9.25 -18.94
C VAL A 110 18.43 -8.26 -19.82
N THR A 111 18.21 -8.38 -21.11
CA THR A 111 18.85 -7.58 -22.14
C THR A 111 17.78 -6.89 -22.98
N THR A 112 17.89 -5.58 -23.19
CA THR A 112 16.91 -4.83 -23.97
C THR A 112 17.06 -5.08 -25.48
N ASN A 113 15.92 -5.15 -26.17
CA ASN A 113 15.86 -5.21 -27.63
C ASN A 113 15.86 -3.78 -28.26
N PRO A 114 15.83 -3.64 -29.60
CA PRO A 114 15.83 -2.33 -30.27
C PRO A 114 14.67 -1.39 -29.91
N PHE A 115 13.56 -1.91 -29.37
CA PHE A 115 12.45 -1.11 -28.85
C PHE A 115 12.67 -0.64 -27.41
N GLY A 116 13.86 -0.88 -26.84
CA GLY A 116 14.14 -0.71 -25.41
C GLY A 116 13.31 -1.66 -24.55
N ALA A 117 12.84 -2.78 -25.10
CA ALA A 117 11.94 -3.70 -24.43
C ALA A 117 12.68 -4.94 -23.88
N PHE A 118 12.19 -5.49 -22.78
CA PHE A 118 12.66 -6.75 -22.20
C PHE A 118 11.47 -7.55 -21.64
N ASP A 119 11.61 -8.86 -21.56
CA ASP A 119 10.65 -9.75 -20.89
C ASP A 119 11.35 -10.97 -20.29
N PHE A 120 10.75 -11.53 -19.25
CA PHE A 120 11.23 -12.74 -18.57
C PHE A 120 10.12 -13.34 -17.70
N LYS A 121 10.39 -14.53 -17.19
CA LYS A 121 9.50 -15.26 -16.29
C LYS A 121 10.25 -15.91 -15.14
N PHE A 122 9.58 -16.11 -14.01
CA PHE A 122 10.11 -16.86 -12.88
C PHE A 122 8.98 -17.52 -12.08
N ALA A 123 9.27 -18.63 -11.41
CA ALA A 123 8.31 -19.37 -10.59
C ALA A 123 8.38 -18.93 -9.11
N LEU A 124 7.22 -18.84 -8.46
CA LEU A 124 7.12 -18.60 -7.03
C LEU A 124 7.28 -19.92 -6.26
N THR A 125 7.98 -19.90 -5.13
CA THR A 125 8.11 -21.08 -4.26
C THR A 125 6.89 -21.23 -3.34
N ASP A 126 6.79 -22.37 -2.65
CA ASP A 126 5.65 -22.67 -1.76
C ASP A 126 5.72 -21.93 -0.41
N ASN A 127 6.93 -21.80 0.15
CA ASN A 127 7.16 -21.26 1.51
C ASN A 127 7.39 -19.74 1.53
N LEU A 128 6.84 -19.04 0.55
CA LEU A 128 7.08 -17.61 0.31
C LEU A 128 6.23 -16.77 1.27
N ASN A 129 6.78 -15.67 1.82
CA ASN A 129 5.97 -14.80 2.67
C ASN A 129 4.90 -14.10 1.84
N LEU A 130 3.62 -14.32 2.18
CA LEU A 130 2.50 -13.64 1.54
C LEU A 130 2.54 -12.12 1.81
N GLY A 131 2.12 -11.34 0.84
CA GLY A 131 2.15 -9.88 0.88
C GLY A 131 2.63 -9.25 -0.43
N ASP A 132 3.00 -7.98 -0.35
CA ASP A 132 3.54 -7.25 -1.49
C ASP A 132 4.99 -7.63 -1.74
N ALA A 133 5.26 -8.12 -2.94
CA ALA A 133 6.57 -8.46 -3.46
C ALA A 133 7.03 -7.41 -4.47
N ARG A 134 8.32 -7.41 -4.78
CA ARG A 134 8.88 -6.49 -5.77
C ARG A 134 10.00 -7.11 -6.57
N ILE A 135 10.26 -6.55 -7.73
CA ILE A 135 11.37 -6.86 -8.60
C ILE A 135 12.23 -5.60 -8.68
N GLU A 136 13.45 -5.70 -8.19
CA GLU A 136 14.46 -4.66 -8.29
C GLU A 136 15.29 -4.90 -9.56
N PHE A 137 15.45 -3.87 -10.39
CA PHE A 137 16.30 -3.89 -11.59
C PHE A 137 17.52 -3.03 -11.34
N THR A 138 18.70 -3.57 -11.61
CA THR A 138 20.00 -2.92 -11.39
C THR A 138 20.82 -3.02 -12.67
N GLU A 139 21.34 -1.91 -13.17
CA GLU A 139 22.25 -1.91 -14.31
C GLU A 139 23.48 -2.80 -14.03
N GLN A 140 23.87 -3.63 -15.00
CA GLN A 140 24.95 -4.58 -14.79
C GLN A 140 26.27 -3.87 -14.45
N GLY A 141 26.87 -4.20 -13.30
CA GLY A 141 28.07 -3.55 -12.78
C GLY A 141 27.81 -2.36 -11.85
N SER A 142 26.54 -1.94 -11.70
CA SER A 142 26.10 -0.97 -10.69
C SER A 142 25.59 -1.67 -9.43
N THR A 143 25.63 -0.97 -8.29
CA THR A 143 24.99 -1.38 -7.04
C THR A 143 23.70 -0.59 -6.76
N THR A 144 23.36 0.37 -7.63
CA THR A 144 22.18 1.23 -7.49
C THR A 144 20.99 0.63 -8.24
N VAL A 145 19.90 0.38 -7.53
CA VAL A 145 18.63 -0.05 -8.12
C VAL A 145 18.12 1.04 -9.06
N SER A 146 18.01 0.70 -10.34
CA SER A 146 17.56 1.58 -11.41
C SER A 146 16.03 1.70 -11.47
N HIS A 147 15.31 0.62 -11.17
CA HIS A 147 13.85 0.60 -11.16
C HIS A 147 13.30 -0.50 -10.28
N THR A 148 12.06 -0.33 -9.80
CA THR A 148 11.34 -1.33 -9.00
C THR A 148 9.94 -1.54 -9.55
N HIS A 149 9.57 -2.79 -9.82
CA HIS A 149 8.21 -3.20 -10.16
C HIS A 149 7.58 -3.97 -9.01
N SER A 150 6.37 -3.61 -8.58
CA SER A 150 5.66 -4.32 -7.50
C SER A 150 4.66 -5.34 -8.02
N PHE A 151 4.42 -6.39 -7.25
CA PHE A 151 3.34 -7.36 -7.45
C PHE A 151 2.94 -7.91 -6.07
N SER A 152 1.88 -8.71 -5.97
CA SER A 152 1.43 -9.26 -4.68
C SER A 152 1.32 -10.77 -4.75
N VAL A 153 1.73 -11.46 -3.68
CA VAL A 153 1.59 -12.91 -3.51
C VAL A 153 0.61 -13.15 -2.37
N GLN A 154 -0.54 -13.74 -2.67
CA GLN A 154 -1.67 -13.84 -1.74
C GLN A 154 -2.35 -15.21 -1.84
N GLU A 155 -3.02 -15.61 -0.76
CA GLU A 155 -4.00 -16.68 -0.81
C GLU A 155 -5.42 -16.14 -1.07
N PHE A 156 -5.87 -16.17 -2.32
CA PHE A 156 -7.18 -15.66 -2.71
C PHE A 156 -8.10 -16.72 -3.36
N ARG A 157 -9.41 -16.46 -3.30
CA ARG A 157 -10.44 -17.15 -4.09
C ARG A 157 -10.90 -16.20 -5.19
N ARG A 158 -11.05 -16.72 -6.41
CA ARG A 158 -11.52 -15.92 -7.55
C ARG A 158 -12.98 -15.52 -7.34
N PRO A 159 -13.36 -14.25 -7.61
CA PRO A 159 -14.76 -13.85 -7.64
C PRO A 159 -15.45 -14.55 -8.80
N GLU A 160 -16.63 -15.07 -8.52
CA GLU A 160 -17.39 -15.88 -9.45
C GLU A 160 -18.29 -15.04 -10.36
N PHE A 161 -18.59 -13.82 -9.93
CA PHE A 161 -19.44 -12.84 -10.58
C PHE A 161 -18.88 -11.43 -10.38
N GLU A 162 -19.32 -10.52 -11.23
CA GLU A 162 -19.10 -9.09 -11.12
C GLU A 162 -20.37 -8.38 -10.69
N VAL A 163 -20.21 -7.21 -10.06
CA VAL A 163 -21.31 -6.36 -9.62
C VAL A 163 -21.02 -4.96 -10.13
N THR A 164 -21.89 -4.46 -11.00
CA THR A 164 -21.80 -3.10 -11.55
C THR A 164 -23.02 -2.31 -11.09
N ALA A 165 -22.81 -1.19 -10.43
CA ALA A 165 -23.89 -0.25 -10.14
C ALA A 165 -23.95 0.82 -11.23
N LYS A 166 -25.16 1.25 -11.60
CA LYS A 166 -25.40 2.28 -12.63
C LYS A 166 -26.54 3.20 -12.24
N VAL A 167 -26.59 4.36 -12.90
CA VAL A 167 -27.72 5.28 -12.87
C VAL A 167 -28.56 5.00 -14.11
N GLU A 168 -29.80 4.58 -13.93
CA GLU A 168 -30.71 4.20 -15.02
C GLU A 168 -31.54 5.37 -15.52
N THR A 169 -31.93 6.25 -14.60
CA THR A 169 -32.52 7.53 -14.99
C THR A 169 -31.46 8.32 -15.73
N SER A 170 -31.77 8.78 -16.95
CA SER A 170 -30.89 9.68 -17.69
C SER A 170 -30.75 10.99 -16.92
N ALA A 171 -29.52 11.50 -16.84
CA ALA A 171 -29.27 12.87 -16.41
C ALA A 171 -30.04 13.87 -17.32
N PRO A 172 -30.41 15.05 -16.83
CA PRO A 172 -30.09 15.62 -15.50
C PRO A 172 -31.04 15.16 -14.38
N HIS A 173 -30.56 15.22 -13.13
CA HIS A 173 -31.35 14.92 -11.93
C HIS A 173 -31.60 16.16 -11.09
N PHE A 174 -32.79 16.31 -10.54
CA PHE A 174 -33.13 17.47 -9.73
C PHE A 174 -33.67 17.14 -8.34
N VAL A 175 -33.53 18.09 -7.42
CA VAL A 175 -34.23 18.05 -6.13
C VAL A 175 -35.75 18.08 -6.35
N LYS A 176 -36.46 17.41 -5.44
CA LYS A 176 -37.90 17.04 -5.49
C LYS A 176 -38.27 16.04 -6.58
N GLU A 177 -37.29 15.47 -7.28
CA GLU A 177 -37.49 14.37 -8.22
C GLU A 177 -36.86 13.09 -7.68
N SER A 178 -36.81 12.07 -8.52
CA SER A 178 -36.25 10.77 -8.16
C SER A 178 -35.34 10.23 -9.25
N ALA A 179 -34.30 9.50 -8.87
CA ALA A 179 -33.51 8.70 -9.81
C ALA A 179 -33.68 7.22 -9.50
N MET A 180 -33.68 6.42 -10.56
CA MET A 180 -33.56 4.99 -10.49
C MET A 180 -32.09 4.63 -10.66
N LEU A 181 -31.55 3.91 -9.68
CA LEU A 181 -30.26 3.26 -9.73
C LEU A 181 -30.49 1.77 -10.02
N SER A 182 -29.56 1.15 -10.72
CA SER A 182 -29.51 -0.30 -10.83
C SER A 182 -28.24 -0.84 -10.24
N VAL A 183 -28.30 -2.08 -9.79
CA VAL A 183 -27.13 -2.94 -9.70
C VAL A 183 -27.36 -4.14 -10.60
N ASP A 184 -26.39 -4.40 -11.48
CA ASP A 184 -26.30 -5.57 -12.32
C ASP A 184 -25.26 -6.52 -11.70
N ALA A 185 -25.70 -7.69 -11.25
CA ALA A 185 -24.83 -8.78 -10.81
C ALA A 185 -24.83 -9.89 -11.87
N LYS A 186 -23.66 -10.19 -12.44
CA LYS A 186 -23.52 -11.13 -13.56
C LYS A 186 -22.33 -12.04 -13.37
N TYR A 187 -22.49 -13.32 -13.70
CA TYR A 187 -21.36 -14.26 -13.69
C TYR A 187 -20.38 -13.93 -14.82
N TYR A 188 -19.07 -14.10 -14.57
CA TYR A 188 -18.05 -13.87 -15.61
C TYR A 188 -18.23 -14.79 -16.84
N ALA A 189 -18.77 -16.00 -16.63
CA ALA A 189 -19.12 -16.93 -17.72
C ALA A 189 -20.44 -16.57 -18.45
N GLY A 190 -21.12 -15.49 -18.05
CA GLY A 190 -22.45 -15.13 -18.53
C GLY A 190 -23.59 -15.66 -17.65
N GLY A 191 -24.77 -15.04 -17.81
CA GLY A 191 -25.94 -15.27 -16.98
C GLY A 191 -26.06 -14.28 -15.82
N GLY A 192 -27.30 -13.88 -15.53
CA GLY A 192 -27.63 -13.01 -14.40
C GLY A 192 -27.53 -13.74 -13.07
N LEU A 193 -27.18 -13.01 -12.00
CA LEU A 193 -27.21 -13.54 -10.64
C LEU A 193 -28.61 -13.39 -10.05
N ALA A 194 -29.53 -14.30 -10.40
CA ALA A 194 -30.94 -14.19 -9.99
C ALA A 194 -31.17 -14.34 -8.47
N ASN A 195 -32.21 -13.72 -7.91
CA ASN A 195 -32.63 -13.94 -6.51
C ASN A 195 -31.49 -13.76 -5.48
N ALA A 196 -30.60 -12.81 -5.69
CA ALA A 196 -29.43 -12.55 -4.85
C ALA A 196 -29.65 -11.36 -3.93
N ASP A 197 -29.31 -11.53 -2.65
CA ASP A 197 -29.46 -10.49 -1.63
C ASP A 197 -28.58 -9.29 -1.97
N THR A 198 -29.17 -8.10 -1.98
CA THR A 198 -28.55 -6.84 -2.35
C THR A 198 -28.67 -5.82 -1.22
N ASN A 199 -27.55 -5.31 -0.71
CA ASN A 199 -27.52 -4.25 0.30
C ASN A 199 -26.85 -2.99 -0.27
N TRP A 200 -27.53 -1.85 -0.17
CA TRP A 200 -27.06 -0.55 -0.64
C TRP A 200 -26.60 0.35 0.51
N THR A 201 -25.57 1.16 0.25
CA THR A 201 -25.11 2.28 1.06
C THR A 201 -25.02 3.51 0.18
N VAL A 202 -25.77 4.56 0.50
CA VAL A 202 -25.87 5.79 -0.31
C VAL A 202 -25.41 6.98 0.52
N THR A 203 -24.43 7.72 0.03
CA THR A 203 -23.86 8.91 0.68
C THR A 203 -24.07 10.15 -0.20
N ALA A 204 -24.62 11.21 0.38
CA ALA A 204 -24.83 12.50 -0.27
C ALA A 204 -23.82 13.54 0.24
N THR A 205 -23.08 14.17 -0.67
CA THR A 205 -22.06 15.18 -0.35
C THR A 205 -22.28 16.45 -1.18
N PRO A 206 -22.27 17.66 -0.57
CA PRO A 206 -22.34 18.91 -1.32
C PRO A 206 -21.21 19.04 -2.34
N THR A 207 -21.47 19.60 -3.53
CA THR A 207 -20.47 19.81 -4.59
C THR A 207 -20.82 21.05 -5.44
N ASN A 208 -20.01 21.33 -6.47
CA ASN A 208 -20.24 22.40 -7.45
C ASN A 208 -20.49 21.81 -8.86
N TYR A 209 -21.17 22.57 -9.71
CA TYR A 209 -21.41 22.24 -11.12
C TYR A 209 -21.26 23.51 -11.94
N THR A 210 -20.42 23.46 -12.97
CA THR A 210 -20.23 24.55 -13.94
C THR A 210 -20.85 24.12 -15.28
N PRO A 211 -21.88 24.82 -15.77
CA PRO A 211 -22.45 24.55 -17.09
C PRO A 211 -21.39 24.63 -18.22
N PRO A 212 -21.52 23.83 -19.30
CA PRO A 212 -20.58 23.84 -20.41
C PRO A 212 -20.38 25.24 -21.03
N ASN A 213 -19.16 25.56 -21.46
CA ASN A 213 -18.79 26.84 -22.06
C ASN A 213 -19.07 28.08 -21.17
N ARG A 214 -19.28 27.86 -19.87
CA ARG A 214 -19.57 28.91 -18.87
C ARG A 214 -18.58 28.91 -17.72
N ASP A 215 -17.41 28.32 -17.92
CA ASP A 215 -16.28 28.45 -16.99
C ASP A 215 -15.81 29.90 -16.83
N ASP A 216 -16.29 30.80 -17.69
CA ASP A 216 -16.13 32.24 -17.57
C ASP A 216 -16.98 32.90 -16.46
N TYR A 217 -17.91 32.16 -15.82
CA TYR A 217 -18.68 32.54 -14.63
C TYR A 217 -18.51 31.49 -13.51
N THR A 218 -18.72 31.93 -12.27
CA THR A 218 -18.74 31.04 -11.10
C THR A 218 -20.13 30.48 -10.85
N PHE A 219 -20.17 29.17 -10.63
CA PHE A 219 -21.36 28.43 -10.24
C PHE A 219 -21.10 27.60 -8.97
N GLY A 220 -21.99 27.69 -7.99
CA GLY A 220 -21.77 27.11 -6.66
C GLY A 220 -20.71 27.88 -5.88
N THR A 221 -19.78 27.22 -5.20
CA THR A 221 -18.75 27.88 -4.39
C THR A 221 -17.51 28.16 -5.22
N TRP A 222 -17.15 29.42 -5.40
CA TRP A 222 -15.87 29.78 -5.99
C TRP A 222 -14.71 29.34 -5.09
N THR A 223 -13.81 28.52 -5.62
CA THR A 223 -12.52 28.20 -5.00
C THR A 223 -11.41 28.95 -5.74
N PRO A 224 -10.51 29.65 -5.03
CA PRO A 224 -9.36 30.30 -5.67
C PRO A 224 -8.44 29.22 -6.26
N TRP A 225 -8.40 29.10 -7.57
CA TRP A 225 -7.67 28.04 -8.28
C TRP A 225 -6.14 28.19 -8.19
N TRP A 226 -5.63 29.29 -7.63
CA TRP A 226 -4.22 29.53 -7.27
C TRP A 226 -3.82 29.10 -5.85
N ARG A 227 -4.71 28.47 -5.07
CA ARG A 227 -4.44 27.96 -3.71
C ARG A 227 -4.29 26.43 -3.59
N VAL A 228 -4.24 25.71 -4.70
CA VAL A 228 -4.32 24.23 -4.73
C VAL A 228 -3.03 23.51 -4.23
N TYR A 229 -2.00 24.24 -3.79
CA TYR A 229 -0.70 23.65 -3.39
C TYR A 229 -0.45 23.56 -1.87
N GLU A 230 -1.35 24.02 -1.00
CA GLU A 230 -1.26 23.73 0.44
C GLU A 230 -1.89 22.36 0.74
N HIS A 231 -1.03 21.35 0.98
CA HIS A 231 -1.32 20.00 1.47
C HIS A 231 -2.80 19.67 1.77
N ASP A 232 -3.41 18.99 0.80
CA ASP A 232 -4.83 18.64 0.72
C ASP A 232 -5.24 17.46 1.63
N SER A 233 -4.97 17.55 2.94
CA SER A 233 -5.49 16.57 3.92
C SER A 233 -6.36 17.15 5.03
N TYR A 234 -6.29 18.47 5.28
CA TYR A 234 -7.09 19.12 6.32
C TYR A 234 -8.02 20.24 5.83
N ALA A 235 -7.68 20.97 4.76
CA ALA A 235 -8.50 22.10 4.31
C ALA A 235 -9.76 21.71 3.51
N SER A 236 -9.69 20.65 2.69
CA SER A 236 -10.83 20.15 1.91
C SER A 236 -11.87 19.41 2.75
N ARG A 237 -11.52 18.91 3.94
CA ARG A 237 -12.48 18.40 4.94
C ARG A 237 -13.32 19.50 5.60
N GLY A 238 -12.88 20.76 5.53
CA GLY A 238 -13.57 21.89 6.16
C GLY A 238 -14.56 22.63 5.27
N HIS A 239 -14.46 22.49 3.93
CA HIS A 239 -15.29 23.25 2.98
C HIS A 239 -16.50 22.47 2.44
N TYR A 240 -16.40 21.14 2.37
CA TYR A 240 -17.52 20.26 2.03
C TYR A 240 -18.01 19.61 3.32
N GLY A 241 -19.25 19.91 3.73
CA GLY A 241 -19.82 19.38 4.97
C GLY A 241 -19.78 17.84 5.06
N VAL A 242 -19.92 17.30 6.27
CA VAL A 242 -20.00 15.84 6.49
C VAL A 242 -21.15 15.27 5.66
N GLY A 243 -20.86 14.32 4.77
CA GLY A 243 -21.87 13.68 3.92
C GLY A 243 -22.90 12.90 4.76
N GLN A 244 -24.14 12.83 4.28
CA GLN A 244 -25.20 12.04 4.91
C GLN A 244 -25.30 10.66 4.28
N THR A 245 -25.38 9.59 5.09
CA THR A 245 -25.40 8.20 4.60
C THR A 245 -26.68 7.47 4.99
N GLN A 246 -27.27 6.73 4.05
CA GLN A 246 -28.45 5.85 4.24
C GLN A 246 -28.19 4.43 3.72
N TYR A 247 -28.97 3.45 4.20
CA TYR A 247 -28.82 2.03 3.88
C TYR A 247 -30.14 1.43 3.38
N PHE A 248 -30.08 0.58 2.35
CA PHE A 248 -31.26 -0.09 1.77
C PHE A 248 -30.99 -1.58 1.51
N LYS A 249 -32.06 -2.38 1.39
CA LYS A 249 -31.98 -3.82 1.08
C LYS A 249 -32.94 -4.19 -0.03
N GLY A 250 -32.59 -5.21 -0.82
CA GLY A 250 -33.42 -5.76 -1.89
C GLY A 250 -32.86 -7.06 -2.44
N VAL A 251 -33.44 -7.57 -3.54
CA VAL A 251 -33.07 -8.84 -4.18
C VAL A 251 -33.07 -8.68 -5.70
N THR A 252 -32.10 -9.27 -6.40
CA THR A 252 -32.03 -9.22 -7.87
C THR A 252 -33.13 -10.03 -8.57
N ASP A 253 -33.55 -9.58 -9.74
CA ASP A 253 -34.45 -10.29 -10.66
C ASP A 253 -33.74 -11.41 -11.43
N ALA A 254 -34.45 -12.11 -12.31
CA ALA A 254 -33.91 -13.21 -13.11
C ALA A 254 -32.71 -12.83 -14.02
N SER A 255 -32.57 -11.56 -14.38
CA SER A 255 -31.43 -11.06 -15.16
C SER A 255 -30.22 -10.68 -14.30
N GLY A 256 -30.34 -10.84 -12.98
CA GLY A 256 -29.34 -10.42 -12.00
C GLY A 256 -29.38 -8.93 -11.67
N ARG A 257 -30.48 -8.25 -12.00
CA ARG A 257 -30.61 -6.81 -11.85
C ARG A 257 -31.53 -6.45 -10.68
N HIS A 258 -31.16 -5.45 -9.89
CA HIS A 258 -32.02 -4.86 -8.87
C HIS A 258 -32.11 -3.35 -9.07
N LEU A 259 -33.30 -2.78 -8.91
CA LEU A 259 -33.57 -1.35 -9.06
C LEU A 259 -33.81 -0.68 -7.70
N LEU A 260 -33.09 0.40 -7.42
CA LEU A 260 -33.29 1.25 -6.24
C LEU A 260 -33.78 2.63 -6.70
N LYS A 261 -34.99 3.01 -6.28
CA LYS A 261 -35.50 4.37 -6.46
C LYS A 261 -35.02 5.24 -5.29
N ILE A 262 -34.38 6.37 -5.58
CA ILE A 262 -34.01 7.39 -4.60
C ILE A 262 -34.80 8.65 -4.89
N ASP A 263 -35.51 9.16 -3.88
CA ASP A 263 -36.20 10.45 -3.92
C ASP A 263 -35.30 11.55 -3.31
N PHE A 264 -35.15 12.69 -3.99
CA PHE A 264 -34.28 13.79 -3.57
C PHE A 264 -35.09 14.86 -2.84
N GLU A 265 -35.17 14.82 -1.51
CA GLU A 265 -36.10 15.69 -0.78
C GLU A 265 -35.71 17.18 -0.75
N SER A 266 -34.48 17.50 -0.34
CA SER A 266 -34.01 18.88 -0.18
C SER A 266 -32.48 18.99 -0.18
N VAL A 267 -31.99 20.22 -0.36
CA VAL A 267 -30.56 20.58 -0.33
C VAL A 267 -30.39 21.90 0.43
N LYS A 268 -29.38 21.98 1.30
CA LYS A 268 -29.05 23.20 2.06
C LYS A 268 -27.52 23.31 2.23
N PRO A 269 -26.85 24.34 1.67
CA PRO A 269 -27.39 25.39 0.79
C PRO A 269 -27.92 24.84 -0.55
N ALA A 270 -28.59 25.68 -1.34
CA ALA A 270 -29.22 25.33 -2.61
C ALA A 270 -28.19 25.09 -3.75
N ARG A 271 -27.30 24.12 -3.51
CA ARG A 271 -26.15 23.76 -4.35
C ARG A 271 -26.27 22.31 -4.81
N PRO A 272 -25.52 21.92 -5.86
CA PRO A 272 -25.49 20.54 -6.31
C PRO A 272 -25.00 19.57 -5.23
N TYR A 273 -25.48 18.34 -5.26
CA TYR A 273 -24.98 17.24 -4.42
C TYR A 273 -24.47 16.10 -5.31
N ALA A 274 -23.28 15.59 -4.97
CA ALA A 274 -22.81 14.31 -5.48
C ALA A 274 -23.38 13.20 -4.59
N ILE A 275 -24.17 12.31 -5.18
CA ILE A 275 -24.67 11.11 -4.52
C ILE A 275 -23.78 9.94 -4.93
N SER A 276 -23.14 9.29 -3.97
CA SER A 276 -22.38 8.06 -4.16
C SER A 276 -23.20 6.88 -3.62
N ALA A 277 -23.53 5.91 -4.48
CA ALA A 277 -24.29 4.72 -4.11
C ALA A 277 -23.44 3.47 -4.34
N SER A 278 -23.27 2.65 -3.29
CA SER A 278 -22.57 1.37 -3.32
C SER A 278 -23.56 0.24 -3.04
N ALA A 279 -23.59 -0.79 -3.89
CA ALA A 279 -24.43 -1.97 -3.76
C ALA A 279 -23.57 -3.21 -3.59
N SER A 280 -23.80 -3.97 -2.52
CA SER A 280 -23.19 -5.28 -2.28
C SER A 280 -24.21 -6.37 -2.57
N VAL A 281 -23.81 -7.37 -3.37
CA VAL A 281 -24.66 -8.49 -3.78
C VAL A 281 -24.02 -9.80 -3.32
N GLN A 282 -24.81 -10.71 -2.74
CA GLN A 282 -24.37 -12.00 -2.22
C GLN A 282 -25.00 -13.17 -2.98
N ASP A 283 -24.18 -14.14 -3.41
CA ASP A 283 -24.63 -15.36 -4.10
C ASP A 283 -24.93 -16.52 -3.12
N VAL A 284 -25.56 -17.60 -3.60
CA VAL A 284 -25.91 -18.81 -2.82
C VAL A 284 -24.71 -19.50 -2.18
N ASN A 285 -23.51 -19.32 -2.77
CA ASN A 285 -22.25 -19.81 -2.22
C ASN A 285 -21.68 -18.90 -1.11
N ARG A 286 -22.43 -17.87 -0.70
CA ARG A 286 -22.09 -16.85 0.32
C ARG A 286 -20.95 -15.90 -0.07
N GLN A 287 -20.50 -15.92 -1.32
CA GLN A 287 -19.58 -14.90 -1.83
C GLN A 287 -20.32 -13.58 -2.03
N THR A 288 -19.74 -12.48 -1.55
CA THR A 288 -20.30 -11.13 -1.67
C THR A 288 -19.35 -10.25 -2.47
N TRP A 289 -19.90 -9.47 -3.41
CA TRP A 289 -19.16 -8.49 -4.19
C TRP A 289 -19.92 -7.18 -4.27
N ALA A 290 -19.23 -6.06 -4.47
CA ALA A 290 -19.85 -4.73 -4.48
C ALA A 290 -19.51 -3.91 -5.73
N GLY A 291 -20.51 -3.19 -6.22
CA GLY A 291 -20.39 -2.19 -7.28
C GLY A 291 -20.74 -0.81 -6.74
N GLN A 292 -20.18 0.24 -7.31
CA GLN A 292 -20.43 1.62 -6.89
C GLN A 292 -20.69 2.51 -8.11
N THR A 293 -21.59 3.47 -7.95
CA THR A 293 -21.89 4.51 -8.94
C THR A 293 -22.07 5.85 -8.25
N SER A 294 -21.98 6.93 -9.00
CA SER A 294 -22.35 8.25 -8.52
C SER A 294 -23.22 8.99 -9.52
N LEU A 295 -24.00 9.95 -9.02
CA LEU A 295 -24.73 10.90 -9.84
C LEU A 295 -24.65 12.30 -9.22
N LEU A 296 -24.89 13.29 -10.06
CA LEU A 296 -25.01 14.68 -9.66
C LEU A 296 -26.48 15.07 -9.62
N VAL A 297 -26.93 15.59 -8.47
CA VAL A 297 -28.28 16.12 -8.30
C VAL A 297 -28.22 17.64 -8.26
N HIS A 298 -28.87 18.28 -9.23
CA HIS A 298 -28.95 19.73 -9.34
C HIS A 298 -30.07 20.27 -8.43
N PRO A 299 -29.87 21.42 -7.77
CA PRO A 299 -30.89 22.01 -6.91
C PRO A 299 -32.07 22.57 -7.73
N ALA A 300 -31.80 23.04 -8.96
CA ALA A 300 -32.77 23.58 -9.93
C ALA A 300 -32.27 23.35 -11.38
N ASN A 301 -33.12 23.56 -12.39
CA ASN A 301 -32.71 23.51 -13.81
C ASN A 301 -32.13 24.83 -14.33
N LEU A 302 -32.13 25.86 -13.50
CA LEU A 302 -31.46 27.13 -13.74
C LEU A 302 -30.30 27.28 -12.78
N TYR A 303 -29.21 27.80 -13.31
CA TYR A 303 -28.01 28.11 -12.56
C TYR A 303 -27.74 29.60 -12.64
N VAL A 304 -27.49 30.23 -11.51
CA VAL A 304 -27.02 31.62 -11.49
C VAL A 304 -25.50 31.62 -11.56
N GLY A 305 -24.97 32.10 -12.67
CA GLY A 305 -23.56 32.38 -12.82
C GLY A 305 -23.28 33.78 -12.31
N ILE A 306 -22.25 33.94 -11.49
CA ILE A 306 -21.73 35.26 -11.13
C ILE A 306 -20.28 35.39 -11.53
N LYS A 307 -19.95 36.55 -12.07
CA LYS A 307 -18.62 36.93 -12.47
C LYS A 307 -18.42 38.34 -12.00
N THR A 308 -17.32 38.57 -11.30
CA THR A 308 -16.88 39.93 -11.08
C THR A 308 -15.77 40.20 -12.09
N PRO A 309 -15.79 41.32 -12.82
CA PRO A 309 -14.71 41.68 -13.74
C PRO A 309 -13.34 41.76 -13.04
N ARG A 310 -13.38 41.96 -11.72
CA ARG A 310 -12.23 41.97 -10.83
C ARG A 310 -12.55 41.18 -9.58
N THR A 311 -11.63 40.32 -9.15
CA THR A 311 -11.69 39.65 -7.83
C THR A 311 -11.43 40.63 -6.69
N PHE A 312 -10.96 41.85 -6.98
CA PHE A 312 -10.81 42.91 -5.99
C PHE A 312 -11.20 44.31 -6.50
N VAL A 313 -11.54 45.21 -5.59
CA VAL A 313 -11.80 46.64 -5.88
C VAL A 313 -11.20 47.54 -4.78
N GLN A 314 -11.02 48.83 -5.02
CA GLN A 314 -10.57 49.78 -3.98
C GLN A 314 -11.72 50.14 -3.03
N LYS A 315 -11.39 50.57 -1.80
CA LYS A 315 -12.37 51.16 -0.89
C LYS A 315 -13.04 52.38 -1.56
N GLY A 316 -14.36 52.41 -1.55
CA GLY A 316 -15.17 53.44 -2.21
C GLY A 316 -15.46 53.17 -3.69
N GLU A 317 -14.78 52.20 -4.32
CA GLU A 317 -15.16 51.73 -5.65
C GLU A 317 -16.37 50.81 -5.60
N SER A 318 -16.99 50.63 -6.76
CA SER A 318 -18.10 49.70 -6.93
C SER A 318 -17.62 48.27 -7.14
N ILE A 319 -18.07 47.34 -6.30
CA ILE A 319 -18.03 45.91 -6.59
C ILE A 319 -19.07 45.65 -7.68
N VAL A 320 -18.57 45.47 -8.91
CA VAL A 320 -19.39 45.14 -10.06
C VAL A 320 -19.53 43.62 -10.14
N VAL A 321 -20.77 43.14 -10.11
CA VAL A 321 -21.12 41.73 -10.27
C VAL A 321 -21.95 41.59 -11.53
N ASP A 322 -21.36 40.97 -12.54
CA ASP A 322 -22.07 40.51 -13.71
C ASP A 322 -22.70 39.15 -13.38
N SER A 323 -24.00 39.03 -13.57
CA SER A 323 -24.74 37.81 -13.37
C SER A 323 -25.37 37.36 -14.68
N ILE A 324 -25.31 36.06 -14.90
CA ILE A 324 -26.07 35.38 -15.92
C ILE A 324 -26.94 34.33 -15.25
N VAL A 325 -28.03 33.98 -15.91
CA VAL A 325 -28.79 32.78 -15.59
C VAL A 325 -28.65 31.86 -16.77
N THR A 326 -28.25 30.61 -16.52
CA THR A 326 -28.12 29.60 -17.57
C THR A 326 -29.02 28.42 -17.29
N ASP A 327 -29.38 27.70 -18.34
CA ASP A 327 -29.77 26.30 -18.20
C ASP A 327 -28.53 25.42 -17.89
N LEU A 328 -28.72 24.10 -17.89
CA LEU A 328 -27.65 23.14 -17.60
C LEU A 328 -26.62 23.00 -18.73
N ASP A 329 -27.01 23.33 -19.97
CA ASP A 329 -26.17 23.25 -21.17
C ASP A 329 -25.36 24.55 -21.39
N GLY A 330 -25.62 25.56 -20.56
CA GLY A 330 -24.94 26.85 -20.61
C GLY A 330 -25.62 27.87 -21.53
N ASN A 331 -26.85 27.66 -21.99
CA ASN A 331 -27.59 28.69 -22.73
C ASN A 331 -28.13 29.74 -21.76
N LEU A 332 -28.10 31.02 -22.17
CA LEU A 332 -28.61 32.11 -21.34
C LEU A 332 -30.14 32.09 -21.30
N VAL A 333 -30.70 32.28 -20.10
CA VAL A 333 -32.15 32.31 -19.88
C VAL A 333 -32.54 33.70 -19.40
N ALA A 334 -33.36 34.39 -20.19
CA ALA A 334 -33.89 35.72 -19.88
C ALA A 334 -35.12 35.68 -18.95
N ASN A 335 -35.51 36.86 -18.43
CA ASN A 335 -36.73 37.08 -17.64
C ASN A 335 -36.82 36.32 -16.32
N ARG A 336 -35.68 36.08 -15.65
CA ARG A 336 -35.62 35.45 -14.32
C ARG A 336 -35.18 36.44 -13.26
N ASP A 337 -35.87 36.45 -12.14
CA ASP A 337 -35.49 37.31 -11.02
C ASP A 337 -34.27 36.69 -10.30
N VAL A 338 -33.22 37.49 -10.14
CA VAL A 338 -31.98 37.11 -9.45
C VAL A 338 -31.77 38.07 -8.29
N GLU A 339 -31.56 37.53 -7.09
CA GLU A 339 -31.16 38.30 -5.92
C GLU A 339 -29.66 38.12 -5.69
N ILE A 340 -28.91 39.21 -5.66
CA ILE A 340 -27.48 39.22 -5.37
C ILE A 340 -27.25 39.98 -4.06
N THR A 341 -26.61 39.32 -3.12
CA THR A 341 -26.25 39.85 -1.81
C THR A 341 -24.73 39.94 -1.69
N ALA A 342 -24.21 41.12 -1.38
CA ALA A 342 -22.81 41.34 -1.03
C ALA A 342 -22.68 41.42 0.49
N LEU A 343 -22.10 40.39 1.10
CA LEU A 343 -21.88 40.30 2.55
C LEU A 343 -20.42 40.59 2.89
N LEU A 344 -20.12 41.75 3.48
CA LEU A 344 -18.79 42.05 3.99
C LEU A 344 -18.50 41.23 5.24
N LYS A 345 -17.43 40.43 5.16
CA LYS A 345 -16.76 39.83 6.30
C LYS A 345 -15.48 40.62 6.55
N ASP A 346 -15.37 41.20 7.73
CA ASP A 346 -14.17 41.92 8.14
C ASP A 346 -13.50 41.17 9.29
N TRP A 347 -12.17 41.29 9.37
CA TRP A 347 -11.46 40.83 10.55
C TRP A 347 -11.66 41.88 11.63
N ILE A 348 -12.26 41.47 12.74
CA ILE A 348 -12.44 42.31 13.92
C ILE A 348 -11.50 41.78 14.99
N PHE A 349 -10.65 42.66 15.51
CA PHE A 349 -9.79 42.36 16.65
C PHE A 349 -10.60 42.47 17.94
N GLU A 350 -11.08 41.34 18.45
CA GLU A 350 -11.84 41.27 19.70
C GLU A 350 -11.16 40.32 20.68
N LYS A 351 -11.03 40.77 21.94
CA LYS A 351 -10.46 39.98 23.05
C LYS A 351 -9.09 39.35 22.75
N GLY A 352 -8.21 40.10 22.08
CA GLY A 352 -6.83 39.67 21.80
C GLY A 352 -6.67 38.76 20.57
N SER A 353 -7.73 38.53 19.78
CA SER A 353 -7.67 37.68 18.58
C SER A 353 -8.45 38.31 17.43
N TRP A 354 -7.95 38.15 16.20
CA TRP A 354 -8.69 38.52 14.99
C TRP A 354 -9.73 37.43 14.68
N LYS A 355 -11.00 37.82 14.58
CA LYS A 355 -12.09 36.95 14.13
C LYS A 355 -12.78 37.56 12.92
N GLU A 356 -13.13 36.71 11.97
CA GLU A 356 -13.82 37.14 10.78
C GLU A 356 -15.34 37.16 11.02
N THR A 357 -15.95 38.34 10.99
CA THR A 357 -17.37 38.54 11.34
C THR A 357 -18.09 39.27 10.20
N PRO A 358 -19.36 38.93 9.88
CA PRO A 358 -20.16 39.71 8.95
C PRO A 358 -20.47 41.10 9.55
N VAL A 359 -20.18 42.16 8.82
CA VAL A 359 -20.31 43.55 9.32
C VAL A 359 -21.16 44.47 8.44
N ASP A 360 -21.39 44.14 7.17
CA ASP A 360 -22.26 44.90 6.26
C ASP A 360 -22.91 43.94 5.25
N GLU A 361 -24.17 44.20 4.90
CA GLU A 361 -24.94 43.43 3.91
C GLU A 361 -25.60 44.40 2.93
N GLN A 362 -25.38 44.19 1.63
CA GLN A 362 -26.00 44.96 0.55
C GLN A 362 -26.72 44.02 -0.40
N ARG A 363 -27.88 44.42 -0.94
CA ARG A 363 -28.69 43.60 -1.84
C ARG A 363 -28.99 44.32 -3.15
N CYS A 364 -29.05 43.56 -4.23
CA CYS A 364 -29.40 44.01 -5.56
C CYS A 364 -30.28 42.95 -6.21
N ALA A 365 -31.47 43.34 -6.65
CA ALA A 365 -32.36 42.48 -7.42
C ALA A 365 -32.27 42.87 -8.90
N LEU A 366 -32.11 41.89 -9.78
CA LEU A 366 -32.07 42.09 -11.22
C LEU A 366 -32.94 41.07 -11.94
N ARG A 367 -33.23 41.34 -13.21
CA ARG A 367 -33.95 40.41 -14.08
C ARG A 367 -33.02 39.97 -15.21
N SER A 368 -32.81 38.67 -15.37
CA SER A 368 -31.88 38.10 -16.34
C SER A 368 -32.25 38.46 -17.79
N SER A 369 -31.27 38.46 -18.69
CA SER A 369 -31.49 38.66 -20.13
C SER A 369 -30.58 37.73 -20.96
N GLU A 370 -30.64 37.85 -22.29
CA GLU A 370 -29.72 37.18 -23.22
C GLU A 370 -28.29 37.76 -23.19
N SER A 371 -28.04 38.75 -22.34
CA SER A 371 -26.71 39.23 -21.98
C SER A 371 -26.56 39.34 -20.46
N ALA A 372 -25.32 39.33 -20.00
CA ALA A 372 -25.00 39.52 -18.59
C ALA A 372 -25.66 40.79 -18.03
N GLN A 373 -26.21 40.66 -16.84
CA GLN A 373 -26.86 41.75 -16.10
C GLN A 373 -25.96 42.18 -14.96
N ARG A 374 -25.95 43.48 -14.67
CA ARG A 374 -24.95 44.06 -13.79
C ARG A 374 -25.58 44.60 -12.51
N CYS A 375 -25.09 44.11 -11.38
CA CYS A 375 -25.27 44.74 -10.08
C CYS A 375 -23.99 45.47 -9.67
N SER A 376 -24.17 46.57 -8.94
CA SER A 376 -23.06 47.38 -8.42
C SER A 376 -23.31 47.62 -6.94
N PHE A 377 -22.35 47.22 -6.11
CA PHE A 377 -22.37 47.45 -4.67
C PHE A 377 -21.27 48.44 -4.30
N VAL A 378 -21.53 49.41 -3.45
CA VAL A 378 -20.48 50.36 -3.04
C VAL A 378 -19.63 49.68 -1.96
N ALA A 379 -18.32 49.56 -2.21
CA ALA A 379 -17.37 49.01 -1.26
C ALA A 379 -17.08 50.00 -0.12
N LYS A 380 -18.06 50.20 0.78
CA LYS A 380 -18.01 51.19 1.88
C LYS A 380 -16.81 50.99 2.81
N ALA A 381 -16.43 49.74 3.02
CA ALA A 381 -15.27 49.35 3.81
C ALA A 381 -14.44 48.34 3.04
N GLY A 382 -13.13 48.29 3.34
CA GLY A 382 -12.29 47.23 2.82
C GLY A 382 -12.56 45.92 3.56
N GLY A 383 -12.23 44.78 2.97
CA GLY A 383 -12.37 43.46 3.60
C GLY A 383 -12.80 42.40 2.61
N ARG A 384 -13.21 41.24 3.10
CA ARG A 384 -13.63 40.12 2.25
C ARG A 384 -15.13 40.12 2.06
N TYR A 385 -15.59 40.49 0.87
CA TYR A 385 -17.00 40.43 0.50
C TYR A 385 -17.34 39.03 -0.04
N THR A 386 -18.31 38.38 0.58
CA THR A 386 -18.95 37.17 0.04
C THR A 386 -20.16 37.58 -0.76
N ILE A 387 -20.07 37.47 -2.08
CA ILE A 387 -21.18 37.70 -3.00
C ILE A 387 -21.97 36.40 -3.11
N ILE A 388 -23.26 36.44 -2.80
CA ILE A 388 -24.18 35.31 -2.90
C ILE A 388 -25.24 35.70 -3.90
N ALA A 389 -25.40 34.95 -4.97
CA ALA A 389 -26.48 35.13 -5.92
C ALA A 389 -27.42 33.94 -5.89
N THR A 390 -28.72 34.21 -5.95
CA THR A 390 -29.77 33.19 -5.97
C THR A 390 -30.72 33.42 -7.14
N VAL A 391 -31.19 32.32 -7.73
CA VAL A 391 -32.23 32.32 -8.76
C VAL A 391 -33.21 31.19 -8.48
N MET A 392 -34.47 31.35 -8.90
CA MET A 392 -35.47 30.28 -8.87
C MET A 392 -35.83 29.82 -10.27
N ASP A 393 -36.07 28.53 -10.44
CA ASP A 393 -36.67 27.99 -11.66
C ASP A 393 -38.20 28.09 -11.70
N ASP A 394 -38.79 27.70 -12.84
CA ASP A 394 -40.25 27.65 -13.05
C ASP A 394 -41.00 26.79 -12.04
N ARG A 395 -40.30 25.87 -11.35
CA ARG A 395 -40.86 24.97 -10.33
C ARG A 395 -40.59 25.46 -8.90
N GLY A 396 -40.08 26.69 -8.75
CA GLY A 396 -39.77 27.29 -7.45
C GLY A 396 -38.59 26.63 -6.73
N ARG A 397 -37.68 25.98 -7.46
CA ARG A 397 -36.45 25.42 -6.88
C ARG A 397 -35.34 26.46 -6.95
N PRO A 398 -34.65 26.74 -5.83
CA PRO A 398 -33.56 27.71 -5.81
C PRO A 398 -32.24 27.10 -6.30
N ASN A 399 -31.40 27.91 -6.93
CA ASN A 399 -29.97 27.66 -7.10
C ASN A 399 -29.18 28.83 -6.50
N GLU A 400 -28.04 28.54 -5.89
CA GLU A 400 -27.16 29.52 -5.28
C GLU A 400 -25.72 29.39 -5.77
N SER A 401 -25.12 30.55 -6.08
CA SER A 401 -23.69 30.69 -6.33
C SER A 401 -23.06 31.71 -5.39
N GLN A 402 -21.82 31.45 -5.01
CA GLN A 402 -21.05 32.24 -4.06
C GLN A 402 -19.68 32.57 -4.64
N PHE A 403 -19.34 33.85 -4.66
CA PHE A 403 -18.05 34.38 -5.11
C PHE A 403 -17.43 35.24 -4.01
N THR A 404 -16.11 35.25 -3.89
CA THR A 404 -15.42 36.10 -2.92
C THR A 404 -14.74 37.25 -3.65
N VAL A 405 -15.04 38.49 -3.25
CA VAL A 405 -14.38 39.71 -3.73
C VAL A 405 -13.59 40.31 -2.57
N TRP A 406 -12.36 40.74 -2.82
CA TRP A 406 -11.55 41.45 -1.84
C TRP A 406 -11.62 42.95 -2.08
N VAL A 407 -11.85 43.74 -1.03
CA VAL A 407 -11.78 45.20 -1.14
C VAL A 407 -10.51 45.67 -0.45
N ALA A 408 -9.67 46.38 -1.20
CA ALA A 408 -8.43 46.94 -0.71
C ALA A 408 -8.67 47.91 0.46
N GLY A 409 -7.75 47.93 1.41
CA GLY A 409 -7.93 48.66 2.67
C GLY A 409 -8.80 47.92 3.68
N GLY A 410 -9.08 46.62 3.46
CA GLY A 410 -9.65 45.76 4.47
C GLY A 410 -8.67 45.55 5.61
N LYS A 411 -9.19 45.33 6.80
CA LYS A 411 -8.33 44.96 7.92
C LYS A 411 -7.87 43.53 7.65
N THR A 412 -6.71 43.40 7.04
CA THR A 412 -5.93 42.19 7.14
C THR A 412 -5.09 42.30 8.39
N PRO A 413 -4.80 41.19 9.08
CA PRO A 413 -3.77 41.19 10.11
C PRO A 413 -2.52 41.90 9.55
N PRO A 414 -2.06 42.99 10.17
CA PRO A 414 -1.02 43.85 9.61
C PRO A 414 0.27 43.05 9.42
N LYS A 415 0.79 43.05 8.18
CA LYS A 415 2.08 42.43 7.85
C LYS A 415 3.19 43.42 8.20
N ARG A 416 3.68 43.32 9.44
CA ARG A 416 4.68 44.24 10.01
C ARG A 416 6.10 44.00 9.51
N ASN A 417 6.34 42.82 8.93
CA ASN A 417 7.65 42.40 8.43
C ASN A 417 7.66 42.40 6.89
N VAL A 418 8.84 42.46 6.29
CA VAL A 418 8.99 42.23 4.86
C VAL A 418 8.82 40.73 4.64
N GLU A 419 7.71 40.29 4.04
CA GLU A 419 7.43 38.89 3.72
C GLU A 419 7.10 38.75 2.23
N GLN A 420 7.25 37.54 1.67
CA GLN A 420 6.98 37.29 0.25
C GLN A 420 5.47 37.30 0.01
N GLU A 421 5.00 38.24 -0.80
CA GLU A 421 3.60 38.32 -1.22
C GLU A 421 3.36 37.43 -2.45
N GLN A 422 2.10 37.19 -2.84
CA GLN A 422 1.76 36.30 -3.95
C GLN A 422 1.35 37.11 -5.19
N VAL A 423 1.92 36.78 -6.36
CA VAL A 423 1.44 37.23 -7.68
C VAL A 423 0.37 36.26 -8.15
N GLU A 424 -0.77 36.78 -8.58
CA GLU A 424 -1.82 35.96 -9.18
C GLU A 424 -1.62 35.90 -10.70
N ILE A 425 -1.57 34.69 -11.28
CA ILE A 425 -1.33 34.46 -12.72
C ILE A 425 -2.46 33.62 -13.31
N ILE A 426 -3.27 34.21 -14.20
CA ILE A 426 -4.49 33.62 -14.77
C ILE A 426 -4.29 33.25 -16.25
N PRO A 427 -4.36 31.95 -16.62
CA PRO A 427 -4.20 31.53 -18.01
C PRO A 427 -5.51 31.67 -18.80
N SER A 428 -5.42 31.88 -20.10
CA SER A 428 -6.58 32.02 -21.00
C SER A 428 -7.40 30.74 -21.19
N LYS A 429 -6.77 29.57 -21.06
CA LYS A 429 -7.42 28.25 -21.13
C LYS A 429 -6.64 27.19 -20.36
N LYS A 430 -7.28 26.04 -20.15
CA LYS A 430 -6.73 24.91 -19.39
C LYS A 430 -5.75 24.05 -20.20
N ASP A 431 -6.12 23.68 -21.42
CA ASP A 431 -5.37 22.74 -22.25
C ASP A 431 -4.90 23.44 -23.54
N TYR A 432 -3.64 23.18 -23.92
CA TYR A 432 -3.03 23.75 -25.11
C TYR A 432 -2.59 22.65 -26.09
N ALA A 433 -2.67 22.93 -27.37
CA ALA A 433 -2.04 22.15 -28.43
C ALA A 433 -0.72 22.82 -28.85
N PRO A 434 0.24 22.06 -29.41
CA PRO A 434 1.39 22.64 -30.08
C PRO A 434 0.95 23.69 -31.14
N GLY A 435 1.54 24.88 -31.09
CA GLY A 435 1.22 26.02 -31.95
C GLY A 435 0.28 27.07 -31.31
N ASP A 436 -0.32 26.77 -30.15
CA ASP A 436 -1.15 27.74 -29.42
C ASP A 436 -0.32 28.89 -28.81
N VAL A 437 -0.98 30.01 -28.52
CA VAL A 437 -0.43 31.10 -27.70
C VAL A 437 -1.20 31.17 -26.38
N ALA A 438 -0.52 30.97 -25.25
CA ALA A 438 -1.08 31.15 -23.93
C ALA A 438 -1.06 32.62 -23.53
N GLU A 439 -2.22 33.18 -23.18
CA GLU A 439 -2.32 34.54 -22.63
C GLU A 439 -2.45 34.44 -21.10
N LEU A 440 -1.54 35.08 -20.36
CA LEU A 440 -1.49 35.07 -18.90
C LEU A 440 -1.77 36.47 -18.34
N LEU A 441 -2.85 36.64 -17.59
CA LEU A 441 -3.11 37.85 -16.81
C LEU A 441 -2.38 37.79 -15.47
N VAL A 442 -1.48 38.73 -15.23
CA VAL A 442 -0.66 38.87 -14.03
C VAL A 442 -1.22 39.99 -13.17
N MET A 443 -1.42 39.75 -11.87
CA MET A 443 -1.86 40.77 -10.91
C MET A 443 -0.85 41.00 -9.79
N ALA A 444 -0.53 42.27 -9.53
CA ALA A 444 0.47 42.69 -8.55
C ALA A 444 -0.19 43.06 -7.21
N PRO A 445 0.33 42.57 -6.06
CA PRO A 445 -0.21 42.93 -4.74
C PRO A 445 0.21 44.33 -4.28
N PHE A 446 1.17 44.95 -4.97
CA PHE A 446 1.62 46.34 -4.77
C PHE A 446 1.95 46.99 -6.12
N THR A 447 1.82 48.31 -6.20
CA THR A 447 2.15 49.10 -7.39
C THR A 447 2.82 50.43 -7.01
N PRO A 448 3.70 51.00 -7.84
CA PRO A 448 4.24 50.42 -9.09
C PRO A 448 5.17 49.23 -8.80
N ALA A 449 5.29 48.31 -9.76
CA ALA A 449 6.13 47.12 -9.64
C ALA A 449 6.97 46.91 -10.91
N GLU A 450 8.19 46.43 -10.72
CA GLU A 450 9.05 45.91 -11.80
C GLU A 450 9.01 44.38 -11.76
N GLY A 451 8.81 43.76 -12.92
CA GLY A 451 8.54 42.34 -13.04
C GLY A 451 9.51 41.58 -13.94
N VAL A 452 9.67 40.29 -13.65
CA VAL A 452 10.39 39.32 -14.49
C VAL A 452 9.50 38.10 -14.73
N LEU A 453 9.22 37.80 -15.99
CA LEU A 453 8.64 36.53 -16.43
C LEU A 453 9.77 35.55 -16.75
N THR A 454 9.66 34.33 -16.22
CA THR A 454 10.55 33.23 -16.53
C THR A 454 9.74 32.04 -17.03
N LEU A 455 10.09 31.52 -18.20
CA LEU A 455 9.60 30.23 -18.69
C LEU A 455 10.59 29.16 -18.27
N ARG A 456 10.10 28.12 -17.62
CA ARG A 456 10.90 27.14 -16.90
C ARG A 456 10.48 25.72 -17.24
N ARG A 457 11.48 24.86 -17.50
CA ARG A 457 11.34 23.44 -17.81
C ARG A 457 12.72 22.81 -17.72
N ASP A 458 12.98 21.99 -16.69
CA ASP A 458 14.33 21.46 -16.39
C ASP A 458 15.45 22.54 -16.45
N GLY A 459 15.12 23.81 -16.15
CA GLY A 459 15.96 24.99 -16.39
C GLY A 459 15.17 26.22 -16.84
N ILE A 460 15.85 27.35 -17.11
CA ILE A 460 15.22 28.61 -17.55
C ILE A 460 15.26 28.69 -19.07
N VAL A 461 14.14 28.38 -19.71
CA VAL A 461 13.94 28.42 -21.17
C VAL A 461 13.98 29.86 -21.71
N LYS A 462 13.35 30.81 -21.00
CA LYS A 462 13.25 32.20 -21.43
C LYS A 462 13.09 33.13 -20.23
N VAL A 463 13.70 34.32 -20.31
CA VAL A 463 13.53 35.42 -19.35
C VAL A 463 13.03 36.66 -20.08
N GLU A 464 12.03 37.33 -19.53
CA GLU A 464 11.47 38.55 -20.07
C GLU A 464 11.19 39.56 -18.94
N ARG A 465 11.62 40.82 -19.10
CA ARG A 465 11.38 41.89 -18.12
C ARG A 465 10.20 42.74 -18.56
N PHE A 466 9.41 43.19 -17.60
CA PHE A 466 8.30 44.10 -17.84
C PHE A 466 8.08 45.01 -16.63
N SER A 467 7.40 46.15 -16.83
CA SER A 467 7.05 47.07 -15.75
C SER A 467 5.54 47.21 -15.63
N MET A 468 5.07 47.38 -14.40
CA MET A 468 3.66 47.50 -14.05
C MET A 468 3.42 48.84 -13.36
N LYS A 469 2.71 49.72 -14.06
CA LYS A 469 2.17 50.96 -13.49
C LYS A 469 0.81 50.75 -12.84
N ASP A 470 0.04 49.84 -13.42
CA ASP A 470 -1.27 49.41 -12.93
C ASP A 470 -1.16 48.08 -12.17
N SER A 471 -2.24 47.69 -11.50
CA SER A 471 -2.27 46.46 -10.69
C SER A 471 -2.32 45.16 -11.52
N SER A 472 -2.41 45.23 -12.86
CA SER A 472 -2.40 44.05 -13.73
C SER A 472 -1.78 44.28 -15.11
N ILE A 473 -1.34 43.20 -15.77
CA ILE A 473 -0.80 43.16 -17.14
C ILE A 473 -1.06 41.78 -17.79
N THR A 474 -1.19 41.70 -19.12
CA THR A 474 -1.30 40.42 -19.85
C THR A 474 0.00 40.09 -20.59
N LEU A 475 0.52 38.89 -20.37
CA LEU A 475 1.72 38.34 -21.03
C LEU A 475 1.30 37.27 -22.06
N LYS A 476 1.98 37.18 -23.21
CA LYS A 476 1.67 36.19 -24.27
C LYS A 476 2.83 35.22 -24.47
N ILE A 477 2.56 33.93 -24.40
CA ILE A 477 3.56 32.85 -24.46
C ILE A 477 3.22 31.89 -25.60
N PRO A 478 3.99 31.87 -26.70
CA PRO A 478 3.83 30.87 -27.75
C PRO A 478 4.27 29.48 -27.26
N LEU A 479 3.45 28.47 -27.51
CA LEU A 479 3.66 27.08 -27.06
C LEU A 479 4.04 26.19 -28.25
N ASP A 480 5.30 25.78 -28.31
CA ASP A 480 5.85 24.92 -29.35
C ASP A 480 5.77 23.42 -28.98
N GLU A 481 5.84 22.54 -29.98
CA GLU A 481 5.90 21.07 -29.78
C GLU A 481 7.10 20.63 -28.94
N LYS A 482 8.22 21.36 -28.98
CA LYS A 482 9.43 21.08 -28.18
C LYS A 482 9.19 21.22 -26.67
N TYR A 483 8.09 21.85 -26.25
CA TYR A 483 7.72 21.99 -24.84
C TYR A 483 6.86 20.83 -24.33
N LEU A 484 6.58 19.80 -25.14
CA LEU A 484 5.83 18.65 -24.67
C LEU A 484 6.47 18.01 -23.42
N PRO A 485 5.67 17.56 -22.45
CA PRO A 485 4.22 17.69 -22.36
C PRO A 485 3.74 18.98 -21.64
N ASN A 486 4.64 19.85 -21.16
CA ASN A 486 4.31 21.07 -20.42
C ASN A 486 5.49 22.05 -20.30
N ILE A 487 5.18 23.31 -19.98
CA ILE A 487 6.14 24.36 -19.58
C ILE A 487 5.57 25.18 -18.40
N THR A 488 6.43 25.60 -17.47
CA THR A 488 6.04 26.44 -16.32
C THR A 488 6.33 27.91 -16.60
N ALA A 489 5.41 28.80 -16.26
CA ALA A 489 5.62 30.25 -16.30
C ALA A 489 5.61 30.80 -14.87
N GLN A 490 6.67 31.51 -14.47
CA GLN A 490 6.78 32.18 -13.18
C GLN A 490 6.98 33.68 -13.37
N VAL A 491 6.31 34.47 -12.53
CA VAL A 491 6.42 35.92 -12.47
C VAL A 491 6.90 36.36 -11.09
N ASP A 492 7.99 37.11 -11.07
CA ASP A 492 8.54 37.75 -9.87
C ASP A 492 8.42 39.26 -9.97
N LEU A 493 7.82 39.90 -8.95
CA LEU A 493 7.61 41.34 -8.87
C LEU A 493 8.38 41.95 -7.70
N VAL A 494 8.90 43.16 -7.88
CA VAL A 494 9.54 43.97 -6.83
C VAL A 494 9.03 45.40 -6.84
N GLY A 495 8.85 46.00 -5.66
CA GLY A 495 8.30 47.34 -5.49
C GLY A 495 8.36 47.82 -4.03
N SER A 496 7.41 48.66 -3.63
CA SER A 496 7.31 49.18 -2.26
C SER A 496 5.84 49.31 -1.82
N ALA A 497 5.59 49.23 -0.51
CA ALA A 497 4.26 49.36 0.09
C ALA A 497 4.28 50.20 1.39
N PRO A 498 3.17 50.87 1.79
CA PRO A 498 3.12 51.64 3.04
C PRO A 498 3.23 50.77 4.33
N ARG A 499 3.65 51.34 5.46
CA ARG A 499 3.73 50.66 6.78
C ARG A 499 2.47 50.89 7.64
N THR A 500 2.02 49.87 8.38
CA THR A 500 0.77 49.89 9.18
C THR A 500 0.94 49.41 10.64
N ASN A 501 0.05 49.85 11.56
CA ASN A 501 0.04 49.46 13.00
C ASN A 501 -0.81 48.19 13.29
N ASP A 502 -0.92 47.75 14.56
CA ASP A 502 -1.68 46.54 14.98
C ASP A 502 -3.19 46.59 14.65
N LYS A 503 -3.73 47.76 14.28
CA LYS A 503 -5.11 47.96 13.81
C LYS A 503 -5.23 48.10 12.30
N GLY A 504 -4.12 48.03 11.56
CA GLY A 504 -4.03 48.16 10.11
C GLY A 504 -3.94 49.61 9.59
N GLU A 505 -3.71 50.59 10.45
CA GLU A 505 -3.67 52.01 10.07
C GLU A 505 -2.28 52.41 9.56
N THR A 506 -2.21 53.12 8.44
CA THR A 506 -0.95 53.57 7.81
C THR A 506 -0.30 54.70 8.59
N ASP A 507 1.00 54.60 8.83
CA ASP A 507 1.80 55.69 9.39
C ASP A 507 2.58 56.40 8.28
N THR A 508 2.08 57.57 7.86
CA THR A 508 2.66 58.39 6.79
C THR A 508 3.99 59.05 7.17
N LYS A 509 4.40 58.98 8.45
CA LYS A 509 5.69 59.49 8.91
C LYS A 509 6.83 58.50 8.66
N LEU A 510 6.50 57.25 8.32
CA LEU A 510 7.48 56.20 8.04
C LEU A 510 7.65 56.01 6.55
N ALA A 511 8.88 55.72 6.12
CA ALA A 511 9.15 55.33 4.74
C ALA A 511 8.39 54.04 4.38
N ASN A 512 8.02 53.91 3.11
CA ASN A 512 7.44 52.66 2.56
C ASN A 512 8.38 51.49 2.85
N ARG A 513 7.79 50.35 3.20
CA ARG A 513 8.52 49.09 3.26
C ARG A 513 8.81 48.59 1.84
N PRO A 514 9.94 47.89 1.61
CA PRO A 514 10.11 47.07 0.42
C PRO A 514 8.97 46.06 0.30
N ALA A 515 8.56 45.77 -0.93
CA ALA A 515 7.57 44.75 -1.25
C ALA A 515 8.05 43.90 -2.42
N TYR A 516 7.77 42.61 -2.36
CA TYR A 516 8.12 41.65 -3.41
C TYR A 516 7.10 40.53 -3.44
N ALA A 517 6.83 40.00 -4.62
CA ALA A 517 5.84 38.95 -4.81
C ALA A 517 6.30 37.95 -5.86
N THR A 518 5.86 36.69 -5.74
CA THR A 518 6.07 35.66 -6.76
C THR A 518 4.78 34.89 -7.06
N GLY A 519 4.65 34.39 -8.27
CA GLY A 519 3.56 33.51 -8.68
C GLY A 519 4.02 32.60 -9.83
N GLN A 520 3.47 31.40 -9.91
CA GLN A 520 3.82 30.43 -10.95
C GLN A 520 2.61 29.65 -11.44
N ILE A 521 2.67 29.18 -12.69
CA ILE A 521 1.65 28.32 -13.30
C ILE A 521 2.25 27.32 -14.28
N ASN A 522 1.77 26.07 -14.25
CA ASN A 522 2.12 25.05 -15.22
C ASN A 522 1.15 25.05 -16.41
N LEU A 523 1.67 25.03 -17.64
CA LEU A 523 0.91 25.05 -18.89
C LEU A 523 1.01 23.68 -19.58
N PRO A 524 -0.02 22.80 -19.50
CA PRO A 524 -0.01 21.49 -20.13
C PRO A 524 -0.24 21.58 -21.65
N ILE A 525 0.44 20.73 -22.41
CA ILE A 525 0.44 20.68 -23.87
C ILE A 525 0.10 19.26 -24.34
N SER A 526 -0.86 19.14 -25.25
CA SER A 526 -1.41 17.86 -25.73
C SER A 526 -0.38 16.97 -26.43
N THR A 527 -0.31 15.70 -26.03
CA THR A 527 0.58 14.66 -26.59
C THR A 527 -0.10 13.78 -27.64
N ALA A 528 -1.24 14.22 -28.20
CA ALA A 528 -2.06 13.40 -29.12
C ALA A 528 -1.28 12.84 -30.32
N SER A 529 -0.31 13.60 -30.86
CA SER A 529 0.56 13.18 -31.98
C SER A 529 1.48 12.00 -31.64
N ARG A 530 1.62 11.65 -30.35
CA ARG A 530 2.43 10.54 -29.84
C ARG A 530 1.59 9.28 -29.55
N LYS A 531 0.28 9.31 -29.80
CA LYS A 531 -0.62 8.18 -29.55
C LYS A 531 -0.69 7.22 -30.75
N LEU A 532 -0.63 5.91 -30.47
CA LEU A 532 -0.98 4.84 -31.40
C LEU A 532 -2.42 4.39 -31.13
N THR A 533 -3.19 4.20 -32.21
CA THR A 533 -4.50 3.55 -32.17
C THR A 533 -4.30 2.05 -32.34
N VAL A 534 -4.68 1.27 -31.31
CA VAL A 534 -4.49 -0.20 -31.27
C VAL A 534 -5.86 -0.87 -31.18
N THR A 535 -6.08 -1.93 -31.97
CA THR A 535 -7.23 -2.83 -31.84
C THR A 535 -6.73 -4.25 -31.64
N ALA A 536 -7.41 -5.05 -30.81
CA ALA A 536 -7.13 -6.47 -30.61
C ALA A 536 -8.45 -7.23 -30.44
N GLU A 537 -9.00 -7.80 -31.50
CA GLU A 537 -10.33 -8.44 -31.46
C GLU A 537 -10.22 -9.95 -31.70
N PRO A 538 -10.83 -10.80 -30.85
CA PRO A 538 -10.92 -12.23 -31.13
C PRO A 538 -11.89 -12.52 -32.28
N LEU A 539 -11.58 -13.51 -33.11
CA LEU A 539 -12.48 -13.98 -34.18
C LEU A 539 -13.80 -14.51 -33.61
N GLU A 540 -13.72 -15.25 -32.51
CA GLU A 540 -14.87 -15.78 -31.78
C GLU A 540 -14.88 -15.18 -30.36
N LYS A 541 -15.96 -14.46 -30.01
CA LYS A 541 -16.12 -13.85 -28.68
C LYS A 541 -16.56 -14.83 -27.59
N THR A 542 -16.96 -16.04 -27.98
CA THR A 542 -17.46 -17.08 -27.08
C THR A 542 -16.89 -18.43 -27.48
N LEU A 543 -16.33 -19.15 -26.51
CA LEU A 543 -15.80 -20.49 -26.68
C LEU A 543 -16.33 -21.43 -25.58
N ILE A 544 -16.21 -22.73 -25.81
CA ILE A 544 -16.25 -23.71 -24.72
C ILE A 544 -14.94 -23.67 -23.91
N PRO A 545 -14.93 -24.10 -22.63
CA PRO A 545 -13.69 -24.30 -21.87
C PRO A 545 -12.69 -25.16 -22.65
N GLY A 546 -11.41 -24.79 -22.64
CA GLY A 546 -10.38 -25.49 -23.44
C GLY A 546 -10.35 -25.15 -24.94
N GLY A 547 -11.31 -24.34 -25.44
CA GLY A 547 -11.44 -23.95 -26.83
C GLY A 547 -10.30 -23.07 -27.35
N SER A 548 -10.19 -22.91 -28.68
CA SER A 548 -9.13 -22.11 -29.31
C SER A 548 -9.70 -21.16 -30.36
N THR A 549 -9.09 -19.98 -30.53
CA THR A 549 -9.44 -18.98 -31.55
C THR A 549 -8.22 -18.14 -31.92
N LYS A 550 -8.39 -17.14 -32.81
CA LYS A 550 -7.36 -16.17 -33.17
C LYS A 550 -7.75 -14.76 -32.72
N VAL A 551 -6.77 -13.93 -32.39
CA VAL A 551 -6.93 -12.48 -32.17
C VAL A 551 -6.27 -11.71 -33.29
N ASN A 552 -7.03 -10.81 -33.90
CA ASN A 552 -6.57 -9.89 -34.93
C ASN A 552 -6.15 -8.57 -34.28
N VAL A 553 -4.90 -8.19 -34.48
CA VAL A 553 -4.34 -6.92 -34.00
C VAL A 553 -4.11 -5.98 -35.16
N ALA A 554 -4.42 -4.70 -34.98
CA ALA A 554 -4.05 -3.62 -35.89
C ALA A 554 -3.51 -2.41 -35.13
N VAL A 555 -2.45 -1.78 -35.66
CA VAL A 555 -1.81 -0.60 -35.09
C VAL A 555 -1.75 0.50 -36.15
N LYS A 556 -2.28 1.67 -35.80
CA LYS A 556 -2.28 2.88 -36.63
C LYS A 556 -1.73 4.06 -35.84
N ASP A 557 -1.18 5.06 -36.52
CA ASP A 557 -0.76 6.29 -35.88
C ASP A 557 -1.91 7.30 -35.69
N HIS A 558 -1.60 8.49 -35.18
CA HIS A 558 -2.58 9.56 -34.98
C HIS A 558 -3.22 10.04 -36.29
N GLY A 559 -2.52 9.95 -37.43
CA GLY A 559 -3.04 10.28 -38.75
C GLY A 559 -3.91 9.18 -39.36
N GLY A 560 -3.94 7.99 -38.77
CA GLY A 560 -4.69 6.83 -39.24
C GLY A 560 -3.89 5.89 -40.16
N GLU A 561 -2.60 6.16 -40.38
CA GLU A 561 -1.73 5.35 -41.23
C GLU A 561 -1.27 4.09 -40.49
N PRO A 562 -1.13 2.93 -41.18
CA PRO A 562 -0.68 1.69 -40.58
C PRO A 562 0.79 1.79 -40.12
N VAL A 563 1.08 1.30 -38.93
CA VAL A 563 2.45 1.31 -38.37
C VAL A 563 3.06 -0.08 -38.47
N ALA A 564 3.97 -0.27 -39.42
CA ALA A 564 4.71 -1.52 -39.59
C ALA A 564 5.80 -1.71 -38.53
N ASN A 565 6.13 -2.96 -38.21
CA ASN A 565 7.17 -3.33 -37.24
C ASN A 565 6.99 -2.74 -35.83
N SER A 566 5.79 -2.30 -35.44
CA SER A 566 5.47 -2.01 -34.04
C SER A 566 5.49 -3.32 -33.24
N GLU A 567 6.14 -3.29 -32.07
CA GLU A 567 6.09 -4.38 -31.11
C GLU A 567 4.81 -4.27 -30.27
N VAL A 568 4.09 -5.38 -30.14
CA VAL A 568 2.85 -5.50 -29.39
C VAL A 568 3.00 -6.61 -28.36
N ALA A 569 2.83 -6.25 -27.09
CA ALA A 569 2.70 -7.22 -26.01
C ALA A 569 1.21 -7.54 -25.80
N ILE A 570 0.85 -8.82 -25.90
CA ILE A 570 -0.53 -9.32 -25.75
C ILE A 570 -0.60 -10.23 -24.55
N VAL A 571 -1.56 -9.93 -23.68
CA VAL A 571 -1.78 -10.63 -22.42
C VAL A 571 -3.25 -11.02 -22.33
N VAL A 572 -3.54 -12.29 -22.04
CA VAL A 572 -4.91 -12.80 -21.95
C VAL A 572 -5.10 -13.45 -20.60
N VAL A 573 -5.85 -12.81 -19.71
CA VAL A 573 -5.98 -13.18 -18.29
C VAL A 573 -7.44 -13.23 -17.86
N ASP A 574 -7.76 -14.17 -16.99
CA ASP A 574 -9.04 -14.31 -16.33
C ASP A 574 -9.43 -13.01 -15.59
N GLU A 575 -10.53 -12.40 -16.03
CA GLU A 575 -11.03 -11.13 -15.52
C GLU A 575 -11.31 -11.17 -14.01
N SER A 576 -11.71 -12.34 -13.50
CA SER A 576 -11.98 -12.51 -12.07
C SER A 576 -10.73 -12.25 -11.21
N VAL A 577 -9.54 -12.58 -11.70
CA VAL A 577 -8.27 -12.32 -10.98
C VAL A 577 -7.92 -10.84 -11.05
N LEU A 578 -8.09 -10.22 -12.22
CA LEU A 578 -7.85 -8.78 -12.41
C LEU A 578 -8.76 -7.92 -11.54
N ALA A 579 -10.02 -8.34 -11.37
CA ALA A 579 -11.01 -7.63 -10.56
C ALA A 579 -10.64 -7.55 -9.06
N LEU A 580 -9.91 -8.53 -8.53
CA LEU A 580 -9.49 -8.55 -7.12
C LEU A 580 -8.54 -7.40 -6.77
N SER A 581 -7.60 -7.08 -7.66
CA SER A 581 -6.66 -5.96 -7.53
C SER A 581 -7.11 -4.70 -8.28
N ARG A 582 -8.26 -4.75 -8.97
CA ARG A 582 -8.68 -3.75 -9.97
C ARG A 582 -7.57 -3.45 -10.98
N TYR A 583 -6.82 -4.49 -11.35
CA TYR A 583 -5.64 -4.32 -12.19
C TYR A 583 -6.01 -3.96 -13.62
N SER A 584 -5.32 -2.97 -14.14
CA SER A 584 -5.28 -2.61 -15.55
C SER A 584 -3.88 -2.12 -15.86
N VAL A 585 -3.32 -2.56 -16.98
CA VAL A 585 -2.02 -2.10 -17.44
C VAL A 585 -2.12 -0.59 -17.72
N ALA A 586 -1.20 0.22 -17.19
CA ALA A 586 -1.24 1.66 -17.41
C ALA A 586 -1.05 2.03 -18.89
N ASP A 587 -1.50 3.22 -19.31
CA ASP A 587 -1.22 3.70 -20.66
C ASP A 587 0.27 4.11 -20.75
N PRO A 588 1.09 3.44 -21.57
CA PRO A 588 2.50 3.78 -21.72
C PRO A 588 2.74 5.23 -22.14
N LEU A 589 1.80 5.85 -22.87
CA LEU A 589 1.91 7.25 -23.28
C LEU A 589 1.99 8.19 -22.06
N VAL A 590 1.15 7.95 -21.05
CA VAL A 590 1.12 8.75 -19.81
C VAL A 590 2.39 8.53 -18.98
N THR A 591 2.94 7.31 -18.98
CA THR A 591 4.19 7.01 -18.28
C THR A 591 5.38 7.71 -18.91
N PHE A 592 5.52 7.66 -20.24
CA PHE A 592 6.67 8.25 -20.92
C PHE A 592 6.56 9.77 -21.09
N TYR A 593 5.37 10.31 -21.28
CA TYR A 593 5.10 11.75 -21.41
C TYR A 593 4.46 12.35 -20.14
N SER A 594 4.96 12.01 -18.96
CA SER A 594 4.57 12.69 -17.71
C SER A 594 5.21 14.09 -17.59
N ALA A 595 4.55 14.98 -16.83
CA ALA A 595 4.94 16.37 -16.65
C ALA A 595 6.41 16.55 -16.24
N ARG A 596 7.04 17.55 -16.83
CA ARG A 596 8.42 17.99 -16.58
C ARG A 596 8.43 19.04 -15.46
N PRO A 597 9.36 18.96 -14.51
CA PRO A 597 9.52 19.99 -13.50
C PRO A 597 10.11 21.28 -14.11
N ASP A 598 10.04 22.37 -13.36
CA ASP A 598 10.64 23.66 -13.73
C ASP A 598 12.18 23.63 -13.70
N GLY A 599 12.77 22.83 -12.82
CA GLY A 599 14.22 22.60 -12.72
C GLY A 599 15.00 23.78 -12.12
N THR A 600 14.34 24.63 -11.33
CA THR A 600 14.90 25.86 -10.78
C THR A 600 14.75 25.93 -9.26
N ILE A 601 15.65 26.66 -8.58
CA ILE A 601 15.53 26.96 -7.15
C ILE A 601 15.76 28.45 -6.99
N ASP A 602 14.81 29.14 -6.36
CA ASP A 602 14.87 30.59 -6.14
C ASP A 602 15.30 30.92 -4.71
N TYR A 603 16.17 31.93 -4.59
CA TYR A 603 16.69 32.40 -3.30
C TYR A 603 16.38 33.89 -3.12
N HIS A 604 15.91 34.26 -1.92
CA HIS A 604 15.51 35.62 -1.60
C HIS A 604 15.99 36.01 -0.19
N SER A 605 16.60 37.19 -0.04
CA SER A 605 16.97 37.77 1.27
C SER A 605 16.07 38.93 1.68
N ARG A 606 15.07 39.27 0.85
CA ARG A 606 14.16 40.39 1.15
C ARG A 606 13.33 40.14 2.40
N LYS A 607 13.03 38.87 2.73
CA LYS A 607 12.33 38.51 3.98
C LYS A 607 13.10 38.91 5.24
N ASP A 608 14.42 38.96 5.15
CA ASP A 608 15.31 39.24 6.29
C ASP A 608 15.55 40.74 6.47
N VAL A 609 14.91 41.59 5.65
CA VAL A 609 14.94 43.04 5.82
C VAL A 609 14.16 43.41 7.08
N LEU A 610 14.90 43.70 8.14
CA LEU A 610 14.34 44.24 9.37
C LEU A 610 13.92 45.69 9.14
N LEU A 611 12.63 45.95 9.30
CA LEU A 611 12.11 47.31 9.33
C LEU A 611 12.35 47.87 10.73
N GLY A 612 13.00 49.03 10.83
CA GLY A 612 13.16 49.71 12.12
C GLY A 612 11.80 49.88 12.83
N ASN A 613 11.69 49.47 14.09
CA ASN A 613 10.46 49.60 14.86
C ASN A 613 10.16 51.10 15.09
N PRO A 614 8.95 51.60 14.80
CA PRO A 614 8.63 53.03 14.95
C PRO A 614 8.79 53.56 16.38
N GLU A 615 8.67 52.69 17.38
CA GLU A 615 8.80 53.05 18.80
C GLU A 615 10.27 53.04 19.30
N ASP A 616 11.17 52.31 18.64
CA ASP A 616 12.60 52.28 18.99
C ASP A 616 13.32 53.62 18.67
N ALA A 617 12.71 54.45 17.82
CA ALA A 617 13.19 55.81 17.52
C ALA A 617 12.89 56.82 18.66
N LYS A 618 11.94 56.51 19.56
CA LYS A 618 11.60 57.36 20.72
C LYS A 618 12.33 56.94 21.99
N ASN A 619 12.74 55.67 22.10
CA ASN A 619 13.57 55.14 23.17
C ASN A 619 14.51 54.07 22.59
N PRO A 620 15.81 54.34 22.39
CA PRO A 620 16.72 53.35 21.87
C PRO A 620 16.84 52.17 22.85
N PRO A 621 16.78 50.91 22.38
CA PRO A 621 16.95 49.76 23.26
C PRO A 621 18.38 49.71 23.82
N PRO A 622 18.57 49.25 25.08
CA PRO A 622 19.91 49.04 25.63
C PRO A 622 20.67 47.98 24.81
N PRO A 623 22.02 48.02 24.79
CA PRO A 623 22.81 47.07 24.01
C PRO A 623 22.46 45.62 24.40
N ALA A 624 22.43 44.75 23.40
CA ALA A 624 22.10 43.34 23.57
C ALA A 624 22.99 42.71 24.65
N ARG A 625 22.38 42.11 25.67
CA ARG A 625 23.11 41.31 26.66
C ARG A 625 23.68 40.09 25.97
N SER A 626 24.97 39.84 26.18
CA SER A 626 25.59 38.56 25.84
C SER A 626 24.84 37.42 26.52
N ILE A 627 24.41 36.45 25.72
CA ILE A 627 23.77 35.24 26.21
C ILE A 627 24.89 34.36 26.78
N SER A 628 24.91 34.19 28.11
CA SER A 628 25.71 33.13 28.74
C SER A 628 24.97 31.80 28.63
N ALA A 629 25.75 30.71 28.60
CA ALA A 629 25.30 29.33 28.38
C ALA A 629 24.33 28.76 29.44
N ASP A 630 23.97 29.51 30.49
CA ASP A 630 23.11 29.06 31.60
C ASP A 630 21.61 29.38 31.42
N MET A 631 21.19 30.01 30.32
CA MET A 631 19.80 30.40 30.05
C MET A 631 19.05 29.44 29.10
N LEU A 632 19.52 28.20 28.95
CA LEU A 632 18.87 27.16 28.15
C LEU A 632 18.14 26.08 28.96
N GLU A 633 18.11 26.19 30.30
CA GLU A 633 17.60 25.13 31.19
C GLU A 633 16.29 25.44 31.93
N SER A 634 15.54 26.48 31.58
CA SER A 634 14.30 26.77 32.34
C SER A 634 13.15 27.35 31.53
N LEU A 635 12.37 26.48 30.87
CA LEU A 635 10.92 26.69 30.76
C LEU A 635 10.13 25.37 30.92
N PRO A 636 8.94 25.41 31.54
CA PRO A 636 8.23 24.24 32.04
C PRO A 636 7.17 23.73 31.06
N VAL A 637 7.01 22.41 30.98
CA VAL A 637 5.85 21.76 30.33
C VAL A 637 4.99 21.15 31.42
N ASN A 638 3.76 21.65 31.59
CA ASN A 638 2.78 21.06 32.50
C ASN A 638 1.43 20.90 31.78
N GLY A 639 0.82 19.71 31.93
CA GLY A 639 -0.55 19.42 31.51
C GLY A 639 -0.92 17.93 31.53
N ARG A 640 -1.12 17.36 32.73
CA ARG A 640 -1.87 16.10 32.99
C ARG A 640 -3.40 16.36 32.86
N ALA A 641 -4.25 15.40 32.51
CA ALA A 641 -4.87 14.40 33.43
C ALA A 641 -5.54 13.24 32.65
N VAL A 642 -5.25 11.96 32.92
CA VAL A 642 -5.74 11.01 33.95
C VAL A 642 -7.09 10.34 33.63
N SER A 643 -7.05 9.02 33.40
CA SER A 643 -7.96 8.05 34.07
C SER A 643 -7.32 6.66 34.06
N ALA A 644 -7.37 5.98 35.20
CA ALA A 644 -6.82 4.65 35.42
C ALA A 644 -7.91 3.70 35.96
N LEU A 645 -7.93 2.48 35.38
CA LEU A 645 -8.12 1.14 35.96
C LEU A 645 -9.21 0.89 37.03
N LEU A 646 -10.01 -0.15 36.79
CA LEU A 646 -10.09 -1.34 37.65
C LEU A 646 -10.85 -2.50 36.95
N SER A 647 -10.39 -3.72 37.22
CA SER A 647 -10.70 -4.98 36.57
C SER A 647 -11.10 -6.02 37.62
N ILE A 648 -12.20 -6.77 37.46
CA ILE A 648 -12.43 -8.06 38.15
C ILE A 648 -13.42 -8.94 37.33
N ALA A 649 -13.04 -10.19 37.03
CA ALA A 649 -13.90 -11.35 36.69
C ALA A 649 -13.95 -12.29 37.94
N PRO A 650 -14.77 -13.38 38.11
CA PRO A 650 -15.25 -14.37 37.11
C PRO A 650 -16.62 -15.06 37.43
N GLY A 651 -17.04 -16.11 36.66
CA GLY A 651 -17.89 -17.19 37.20
C GLY A 651 -18.99 -17.87 36.33
N ALA A 652 -18.63 -18.98 35.67
CA ALA A 652 -19.27 -20.31 35.55
C ALA A 652 -20.81 -20.59 35.46
N ARG A 653 -21.13 -21.46 34.46
CA ARG A 653 -21.98 -22.69 34.43
C ARG A 653 -23.53 -22.66 34.53
N ALA A 654 -24.15 -23.31 33.52
CA ALA A 654 -25.26 -24.30 33.54
C ALA A 654 -26.64 -23.86 34.13
N GLU A 655 -27.83 -24.30 33.71
CA GLU A 655 -28.31 -25.48 32.99
C GLU A 655 -29.80 -25.30 32.54
N LYS A 656 -30.18 -26.07 31.50
CA LYS A 656 -31.48 -26.66 31.12
C LYS A 656 -32.79 -26.30 31.88
N SER A 657 -33.90 -26.18 31.14
CA SER A 657 -34.98 -27.19 30.99
C SER A 657 -36.05 -26.65 30.02
N ARG A 658 -36.40 -27.30 28.90
CA ARG A 658 -37.31 -28.46 28.66
C ARG A 658 -38.80 -28.21 28.92
N SER A 659 -39.57 -28.10 27.83
CA SER A 659 -40.78 -28.90 27.50
C SER A 659 -41.21 -28.46 26.09
N GLY A 660 -41.51 -29.30 25.10
CA GLY A 660 -41.92 -30.70 25.07
C GLY A 660 -43.28 -30.74 24.39
N PHE A 661 -43.37 -31.16 23.13
CA PHE A 661 -44.59 -31.75 22.55
C PHE A 661 -44.22 -32.66 21.36
N GLN A 662 -44.61 -33.94 21.49
CA GLN A 662 -44.48 -35.04 20.54
C GLN A 662 -45.60 -34.98 19.47
N VAL A 663 -45.30 -35.19 18.18
CA VAL A 663 -45.28 -36.45 17.38
C VAL A 663 -46.65 -36.80 16.78
N ASP A 664 -46.64 -37.02 15.46
CA ASP A 664 -47.29 -38.08 14.67
C ASP A 664 -47.44 -37.54 13.23
N GLY A 665 -47.10 -38.21 12.14
CA GLY A 665 -46.80 -39.60 11.87
C GLY A 665 -47.26 -39.92 10.44
N ALA A 666 -46.54 -40.82 9.79
CA ALA A 666 -46.98 -41.71 8.69
C ALA A 666 -46.74 -41.34 7.20
N SER A 667 -45.94 -42.23 6.59
CA SER A 667 -46.11 -42.92 5.28
C SER A 667 -46.16 -42.09 3.99
N GLY A 668 -45.37 -42.34 2.95
CA GLY A 668 -44.71 -43.56 2.48
C GLY A 668 -45.37 -44.04 1.19
N ALA A 669 -44.69 -43.91 0.04
CA ALA A 669 -44.93 -44.69 -1.17
C ALA A 669 -43.80 -44.46 -2.20
N GLU A 670 -43.04 -45.52 -2.47
CA GLU A 670 -42.11 -45.65 -3.60
C GLU A 670 -42.85 -46.01 -4.89
N ASN A 671 -42.31 -45.64 -6.06
CA ASN A 671 -41.89 -46.63 -7.06
C ASN A 671 -41.21 -46.06 -8.33
N ALA A 672 -40.12 -46.75 -8.69
CA ALA A 672 -39.62 -47.16 -10.01
C ALA A 672 -39.04 -46.13 -11.02
N PHE A 673 -37.74 -46.32 -11.33
CA PHE A 673 -37.10 -45.88 -12.58
C PHE A 673 -36.33 -47.04 -13.24
N ARG A 674 -36.41 -47.13 -14.57
CA ARG A 674 -35.58 -47.96 -15.48
C ARG A 674 -34.41 -47.10 -16.00
N GLU A 675 -33.22 -47.69 -16.15
CA GLU A 675 -32.01 -47.06 -16.71
C GLU A 675 -31.84 -47.33 -18.22
N GLU A 676 -31.32 -46.33 -18.95
CA GLU A 676 -30.71 -46.42 -20.28
C GLU A 676 -29.29 -45.80 -20.27
N GLU A 677 -28.42 -46.30 -21.16
CA GLU A 677 -26.95 -46.17 -21.20
C GLU A 677 -26.39 -44.73 -21.37
N LYS A 678 -25.25 -44.43 -20.72
CA LYS A 678 -24.59 -43.10 -20.69
C LYS A 678 -23.29 -43.02 -21.51
N SER A 679 -23.14 -41.94 -22.27
CA SER A 679 -21.90 -41.43 -22.88
C SER A 679 -20.94 -40.79 -21.87
N SER A 680 -19.62 -40.84 -22.11
CA SER A 680 -18.57 -40.30 -21.21
C SER A 680 -18.54 -38.77 -21.14
N ILE A 681 -18.52 -38.20 -19.91
CA ILE A 681 -18.48 -36.75 -19.63
C ILE A 681 -17.03 -36.25 -19.58
N ALA A 682 -16.70 -35.14 -20.24
CA ALA A 682 -15.36 -34.53 -20.22
C ALA A 682 -15.05 -33.85 -18.88
N LEU A 683 -13.90 -34.17 -18.27
CA LEU A 683 -13.48 -33.68 -16.95
C LEU A 683 -12.53 -32.48 -17.06
N ARG A 684 -12.89 -31.35 -16.44
CA ARG A 684 -12.08 -30.11 -16.43
C ARG A 684 -10.98 -30.15 -15.37
N GLN A 685 -9.76 -29.74 -15.73
CA GLN A 685 -8.58 -29.84 -14.85
C GLN A 685 -7.65 -28.61 -14.89
N ASN A 686 -7.55 -27.90 -16.01
CA ASN A 686 -6.66 -26.74 -16.15
C ASN A 686 -7.37 -25.44 -15.77
N PHE A 687 -7.16 -24.98 -14.54
CA PHE A 687 -7.76 -23.75 -14.01
C PHE A 687 -6.80 -22.56 -13.98
N ASN A 688 -5.76 -22.51 -14.83
CA ASN A 688 -4.81 -21.39 -14.87
C ASN A 688 -5.50 -20.05 -15.17
N ALA A 689 -5.07 -18.97 -14.50
CA ALA A 689 -5.63 -17.64 -14.71
C ALA A 689 -5.10 -16.97 -16.00
N LEU A 690 -3.86 -17.27 -16.39
CA LEU A 690 -3.24 -16.80 -17.62
C LEU A 690 -3.55 -17.77 -18.76
N ALA A 691 -4.19 -17.28 -19.82
CA ALA A 691 -4.45 -18.04 -21.05
C ALA A 691 -3.34 -17.85 -22.09
N LEU A 692 -2.84 -16.63 -22.25
CA LEU A 692 -1.76 -16.31 -23.20
C LEU A 692 -0.88 -15.18 -22.67
N TRP A 693 0.43 -15.35 -22.84
CA TRP A 693 1.44 -14.30 -22.70
C TRP A 693 2.29 -14.26 -23.97
N SER A 694 2.13 -13.22 -24.79
CA SER A 694 2.85 -13.02 -26.06
C SER A 694 3.48 -11.63 -26.07
N PRO A 695 4.67 -11.45 -25.48
CA PRO A 695 5.25 -10.15 -25.16
C PRO A 695 5.93 -9.42 -26.33
N THR A 696 6.16 -10.08 -27.48
CA THR A 696 7.08 -9.62 -28.54
C THR A 696 6.49 -9.72 -29.96
N VAL A 697 5.16 -9.68 -30.10
CA VAL A 697 4.50 -9.78 -31.41
C VAL A 697 4.86 -8.56 -32.26
N LYS A 698 5.15 -8.75 -33.55
CA LYS A 698 5.43 -7.65 -34.48
C LYS A 698 4.34 -7.52 -35.52
N THR A 699 3.99 -6.28 -35.83
CA THR A 699 3.07 -5.95 -36.92
C THR A 699 3.75 -6.07 -38.28
N ASP A 700 2.99 -6.54 -39.27
CA ASP A 700 3.39 -6.62 -40.67
C ASP A 700 3.42 -5.24 -41.37
N SER A 701 3.70 -5.21 -42.68
CA SER A 701 3.74 -3.98 -43.47
C SER A 701 2.40 -3.23 -43.55
N SER A 702 1.29 -3.88 -43.20
CA SER A 702 -0.05 -3.29 -43.12
C SER A 702 -0.45 -2.91 -41.67
N GLY A 703 0.50 -2.97 -40.73
CA GLY A 703 0.26 -2.67 -39.32
C GLY A 703 -0.56 -3.75 -38.60
N ARG A 704 -0.59 -4.99 -39.10
CA ARG A 704 -1.43 -6.08 -38.56
C ARG A 704 -0.63 -7.23 -37.97
N ALA A 705 -1.20 -7.94 -37.01
CA ALA A 705 -0.69 -9.21 -36.49
C ALA A 705 -1.84 -10.16 -36.13
N VAL A 706 -1.59 -11.47 -36.19
CA VAL A 706 -2.57 -12.51 -35.85
C VAL A 706 -1.95 -13.50 -34.86
N ILE A 707 -2.67 -13.81 -33.79
CA ILE A 707 -2.16 -14.61 -32.67
C ILE A 707 -3.17 -15.69 -32.32
N ASP A 708 -2.70 -16.94 -32.21
CA ASP A 708 -3.52 -18.07 -31.76
C ASP A 708 -3.62 -18.09 -30.21
N ILE A 709 -4.83 -18.30 -29.69
CA ILE A 709 -5.10 -18.42 -28.25
C ILE A 709 -5.86 -19.72 -27.98
N LYS A 710 -5.43 -20.44 -26.94
CA LYS A 710 -6.17 -21.54 -26.33
C LYS A 710 -6.56 -21.16 -24.90
N LEU A 711 -7.85 -21.22 -24.59
CA LEU A 711 -8.35 -20.92 -23.25
C LEU A 711 -8.12 -22.11 -22.30
N PRO A 712 -7.85 -21.87 -21.01
CA PRO A 712 -7.96 -22.88 -19.95
C PRO A 712 -9.40 -23.41 -19.78
N ASP A 713 -9.58 -24.37 -18.88
CA ASP A 713 -10.87 -25.03 -18.60
C ASP A 713 -11.78 -24.22 -17.64
N ASN A 714 -11.43 -22.96 -17.35
CA ASN A 714 -12.26 -22.09 -16.53
C ASN A 714 -13.50 -21.64 -17.30
N LEU A 715 -14.63 -21.58 -16.60
CA LEU A 715 -15.84 -20.92 -17.08
C LEU A 715 -15.79 -19.46 -16.61
N THR A 716 -15.25 -18.56 -17.44
CA THR A 716 -15.00 -17.15 -17.09
C THR A 716 -14.85 -16.28 -18.33
N ARG A 717 -14.77 -14.96 -18.13
CA ARG A 717 -14.35 -13.98 -19.14
C ARG A 717 -12.86 -13.75 -19.02
N TYR A 718 -12.16 -13.76 -20.14
CA TYR A 718 -10.76 -13.43 -20.25
C TYR A 718 -10.61 -12.05 -20.89
N ARG A 719 -9.85 -11.16 -20.25
CA ARG A 719 -9.47 -9.86 -20.81
C ARG A 719 -8.23 -10.01 -21.67
N ILE A 720 -8.30 -9.53 -22.90
CA ILE A 720 -7.19 -9.39 -23.83
C ILE A 720 -6.67 -7.96 -23.70
N THR A 721 -5.45 -7.78 -23.23
CA THR A 721 -4.76 -6.49 -23.18
C THR A 721 -3.67 -6.48 -24.24
N ALA A 722 -3.65 -5.46 -25.10
CA ALA A 722 -2.59 -5.26 -26.07
C ALA A 722 -1.92 -3.89 -25.87
N VAL A 723 -0.61 -3.91 -25.65
CA VAL A 723 0.23 -2.71 -25.52
C VAL A 723 1.15 -2.64 -26.72
N ALA A 724 1.01 -1.58 -27.53
CA ALA A 724 1.83 -1.36 -28.72
C ALA A 724 2.83 -0.23 -28.49
N VAL A 725 4.05 -0.46 -28.98
CA VAL A 725 5.16 0.49 -28.90
C VAL A 725 5.87 0.50 -30.26
N ASP A 726 6.22 1.69 -30.75
CA ASP A 726 7.11 1.79 -31.91
C ASP A 726 8.57 2.03 -31.48
N THR A 727 9.50 1.98 -32.44
CA THR A 727 10.92 2.23 -32.17
C THR A 727 11.22 3.67 -31.76
N GLY A 728 10.25 4.57 -31.92
CA GLY A 728 10.37 5.99 -31.65
C GLY A 728 9.63 6.40 -30.38
N LYS A 729 8.74 7.37 -30.56
CA LYS A 729 8.11 8.15 -29.50
C LYS A 729 6.60 7.89 -29.39
N ARG A 730 6.09 6.83 -30.04
CA ARG A 730 4.65 6.57 -30.11
C ARG A 730 4.26 5.31 -29.34
N PHE A 731 3.16 5.41 -28.61
CA PHE A 731 2.68 4.35 -27.71
C PHE A 731 1.16 4.23 -27.75
N GLY A 732 0.63 3.03 -27.52
CA GLY A 732 -0.81 2.80 -27.43
C GLY A 732 -1.16 1.55 -26.62
N LYS A 733 -2.40 1.52 -26.15
CA LYS A 733 -2.98 0.40 -25.40
C LYS A 733 -4.42 0.19 -25.84
N THR A 734 -4.86 -1.07 -25.86
CA THR A 734 -6.27 -1.42 -25.98
C THR A 734 -6.61 -2.64 -25.12
N GLU A 735 -7.89 -2.80 -24.81
CA GLU A 735 -8.43 -3.95 -24.08
C GLU A 735 -9.69 -4.46 -24.80
N SER A 736 -9.87 -5.78 -24.83
CA SER A 736 -11.08 -6.47 -25.31
C SER A 736 -11.29 -7.76 -24.50
N ASP A 737 -12.30 -8.56 -24.82
CA ASP A 737 -12.62 -9.77 -24.06
C ASP A 737 -13.07 -10.97 -24.91
N ILE A 738 -12.90 -12.15 -24.32
CA ILE A 738 -13.39 -13.44 -24.82
C ILE A 738 -13.97 -14.26 -23.66
N THR A 739 -15.13 -14.89 -23.86
CA THR A 739 -15.84 -15.61 -22.78
C THR A 739 -15.84 -17.12 -23.00
N ALA A 740 -15.46 -17.89 -21.97
CA ALA A 740 -15.59 -19.34 -21.93
C ALA A 740 -16.86 -19.73 -21.15
N LYS A 741 -17.83 -20.41 -21.80
CA LYS A 741 -19.10 -20.79 -21.17
C LYS A 741 -19.70 -22.09 -21.70
N GLN A 742 -20.63 -22.68 -20.94
CA GLN A 742 -21.40 -23.87 -21.30
C GLN A 742 -22.89 -23.70 -20.92
N PRO A 743 -23.83 -24.39 -21.61
CA PRO A 743 -25.26 -24.35 -21.28
C PRO A 743 -25.61 -24.86 -19.88
N LEU A 744 -24.92 -25.92 -19.43
CA LEU A 744 -25.01 -26.48 -18.07
C LEU A 744 -23.61 -26.44 -17.46
N MET A 745 -23.47 -25.87 -16.26
CA MET A 745 -22.18 -25.68 -15.60
C MET A 745 -22.17 -26.26 -14.18
N VAL A 746 -21.08 -26.94 -13.83
CA VAL A 746 -20.79 -27.49 -12.52
C VAL A 746 -19.69 -26.67 -11.84
N ARG A 747 -19.99 -26.12 -10.67
CA ARG A 747 -19.09 -25.22 -9.94
C ARG A 747 -18.91 -25.65 -8.49
N PRO A 748 -17.86 -26.42 -8.18
CA PRO A 748 -17.56 -26.80 -6.81
C PRO A 748 -17.28 -25.56 -5.94
N SER A 749 -17.89 -25.48 -4.75
CA SER A 749 -17.72 -24.36 -3.81
C SER A 749 -17.25 -24.84 -2.43
N ALA A 750 -16.37 -25.83 -2.41
CA ALA A 750 -15.87 -26.45 -1.19
C ALA A 750 -14.98 -25.50 -0.33
N PRO A 751 -14.80 -25.79 0.97
CA PRO A 751 -13.83 -25.07 1.82
C PRO A 751 -12.39 -25.21 1.30
N ARG A 752 -11.46 -24.39 1.81
CA ARG A 752 -10.04 -24.41 1.38
C ARG A 752 -9.28 -25.65 1.81
N PHE A 753 -9.63 -26.20 2.97
CA PHE A 753 -9.06 -27.40 3.54
C PHE A 753 -10.12 -28.10 4.39
N LEU A 754 -9.83 -29.34 4.77
CA LEU A 754 -10.55 -30.07 5.80
C LEU A 754 -9.55 -30.51 6.86
N ASN A 755 -10.00 -30.81 8.06
CA ASN A 755 -9.22 -31.55 9.04
C ASN A 755 -9.61 -33.03 9.00
N PHE A 756 -8.70 -33.88 9.45
CA PHE A 756 -9.01 -35.27 9.73
C PHE A 756 -10.09 -35.35 10.82
N GLY A 757 -11.15 -36.12 10.56
CA GLY A 757 -12.32 -36.24 11.43
C GLY A 757 -13.44 -35.24 11.15
N ASP A 758 -13.22 -34.25 10.27
CA ASP A 758 -14.27 -33.31 9.87
C ASP A 758 -15.42 -34.05 9.16
N LYS A 759 -16.64 -33.67 9.53
CA LYS A 759 -17.86 -33.96 8.77
C LYS A 759 -18.34 -32.65 8.14
N ALA A 760 -18.36 -32.60 6.82
CA ALA A 760 -18.67 -31.39 6.07
C ALA A 760 -19.73 -31.64 5.00
N GLU A 761 -20.54 -30.63 4.72
CA GLU A 761 -21.41 -30.60 3.55
C GLU A 761 -20.66 -29.91 2.42
N VAL A 762 -20.15 -30.68 1.44
CA VAL A 762 -19.42 -30.13 0.29
C VAL A 762 -20.43 -29.60 -0.74
N PRO A 763 -20.50 -28.29 -0.98
CA PRO A 763 -21.46 -27.73 -1.91
C PRO A 763 -20.91 -27.72 -3.34
N VAL A 764 -21.79 -27.99 -4.29
CA VAL A 764 -21.60 -27.76 -5.72
C VAL A 764 -22.76 -26.92 -6.24
N VAL A 765 -22.44 -25.85 -6.97
CA VAL A 765 -23.45 -25.01 -7.62
C VAL A 765 -23.64 -25.53 -9.04
N ILE A 766 -24.88 -25.85 -9.38
CA ILE A 766 -25.30 -26.22 -10.72
C ILE A 766 -25.99 -25.01 -11.34
N GLN A 767 -25.52 -24.57 -12.49
CA GLN A 767 -26.04 -23.40 -13.17
C GLN A 767 -26.56 -23.75 -14.56
N ASN A 768 -27.77 -23.28 -14.86
CA ASN A 768 -28.45 -23.42 -16.13
C ASN A 768 -28.39 -22.07 -16.88
N GLN A 769 -27.67 -22.01 -18.00
CA GLN A 769 -27.57 -20.81 -18.85
C GLN A 769 -28.57 -20.80 -20.01
N THR A 770 -29.57 -21.69 -20.01
CA THR A 770 -30.58 -21.74 -21.07
C THR A 770 -31.89 -21.08 -20.64
N ASP A 771 -32.71 -20.75 -21.62
CA ASP A 771 -34.03 -20.15 -21.43
C ASP A 771 -35.12 -21.17 -21.04
N LYS A 772 -34.74 -22.41 -20.70
CA LYS A 772 -35.67 -23.47 -20.30
C LYS A 772 -35.24 -24.08 -18.97
N ASP A 773 -36.21 -24.43 -18.15
CA ASP A 773 -35.99 -25.19 -16.93
C ASP A 773 -35.34 -26.55 -17.26
N MET A 774 -34.37 -26.97 -16.44
CA MET A 774 -33.68 -28.24 -16.58
C MET A 774 -33.84 -29.08 -15.31
N ILE A 775 -34.15 -30.36 -15.49
CA ILE A 775 -33.98 -31.37 -14.43
C ILE A 775 -32.56 -31.92 -14.58
N VAL A 776 -31.72 -31.70 -13.59
CA VAL A 776 -30.30 -32.05 -13.63
C VAL A 776 -30.02 -33.19 -12.65
N ASP A 777 -29.41 -34.26 -13.16
CA ASP A 777 -28.84 -35.32 -12.34
C ASP A 777 -27.40 -34.97 -11.97
N VAL A 778 -27.10 -34.90 -10.68
CA VAL A 778 -25.80 -34.50 -10.11
C VAL A 778 -25.24 -35.67 -9.32
N ALA A 779 -23.99 -36.05 -9.59
CA ALA A 779 -23.29 -37.10 -8.86
C ALA A 779 -21.95 -36.58 -8.34
N MET A 780 -21.55 -37.08 -7.17
CA MET A 780 -20.22 -36.85 -6.62
C MET A 780 -19.49 -38.18 -6.40
N ARG A 781 -18.20 -38.20 -6.73
CA ARG A 781 -17.23 -39.22 -6.32
C ARG A 781 -16.14 -38.56 -5.49
N ALA A 782 -15.70 -39.23 -4.43
CA ALA A 782 -14.58 -38.74 -3.62
C ALA A 782 -13.52 -39.82 -3.40
N THR A 783 -12.28 -39.36 -3.19
CA THR A 783 -11.18 -40.19 -2.67
C THR A 783 -10.64 -39.54 -1.40
N ASN A 784 -10.30 -40.35 -0.39
CA ASN A 784 -9.92 -39.88 0.95
C ASN A 784 -11.03 -39.08 1.68
N ALA A 785 -12.28 -39.30 1.28
CA ALA A 785 -13.48 -38.82 1.97
C ALA A 785 -14.65 -39.78 1.68
N ASP A 786 -15.42 -40.11 2.71
CA ASP A 786 -16.60 -40.98 2.65
C ASP A 786 -17.88 -40.15 2.49
N LEU A 787 -18.79 -40.55 1.62
CA LEU A 787 -19.98 -39.77 1.21
C LEU A 787 -21.22 -39.94 2.09
N GLY A 788 -21.03 -40.18 3.40
CA GLY A 788 -22.12 -40.38 4.37
C GLY A 788 -22.93 -41.66 4.12
N GLU A 789 -23.20 -42.42 5.18
CA GLU A 789 -23.89 -43.70 5.08
C GLU A 789 -25.33 -43.56 4.56
N THR A 790 -25.65 -44.21 3.44
CA THR A 790 -26.88 -45.03 3.40
C THR A 790 -26.42 -46.48 3.24
N PRO A 791 -26.44 -47.30 4.32
CA PRO A 791 -26.20 -48.72 4.18
C PRO A 791 -27.41 -49.33 3.47
N ILE A 792 -27.23 -49.76 2.22
CA ILE A 792 -28.05 -50.84 1.69
C ILE A 792 -27.16 -52.07 1.72
N SER A 793 -27.38 -52.93 2.71
CA SER A 793 -26.80 -54.26 2.74
C SER A 793 -27.44 -55.10 1.63
N ILE A 794 -26.70 -55.41 0.56
CA ILE A 794 -27.06 -56.48 -0.38
C ILE A 794 -25.95 -57.51 -0.40
N GLY A 795 -26.00 -58.47 0.53
CA GLY A 795 -25.13 -59.64 0.53
C GLY A 795 -23.64 -59.36 0.74
N ALA A 796 -22.87 -60.44 0.93
CA ALA A 796 -21.46 -60.41 1.37
C ALA A 796 -20.45 -60.02 0.27
N ALA A 797 -20.70 -58.94 -0.47
CA ALA A 797 -19.75 -58.36 -1.41
C ALA A 797 -19.55 -56.86 -1.12
N LEU A 798 -18.30 -56.45 -0.89
CA LEU A 798 -17.90 -55.05 -0.78
C LEU A 798 -18.16 -54.34 -2.12
N ALA A 799 -19.16 -53.46 -2.16
CA ALA A 799 -19.43 -52.59 -3.31
C ALA A 799 -18.44 -51.39 -3.33
N PRO A 800 -18.07 -50.87 -4.52
CA PRO A 800 -17.21 -49.69 -4.67
C PRO A 800 -17.83 -48.42 -4.02
N PRO A 801 -17.03 -47.36 -3.74
CA PRO A 801 -17.46 -46.18 -2.99
C PRO A 801 -18.75 -45.58 -3.55
N GLN A 802 -19.72 -45.40 -2.65
CA GLN A 802 -21.11 -45.04 -2.93
C GLN A 802 -21.21 -43.76 -3.76
N GLN A 803 -21.86 -43.83 -4.93
CA GLN A 803 -22.27 -42.67 -5.71
C GLN A 803 -23.44 -41.99 -4.98
N ALA A 804 -23.21 -40.82 -4.40
CA ALA A 804 -24.31 -39.97 -3.96
C ALA A 804 -24.83 -39.20 -5.19
N GLY A 805 -25.98 -39.65 -5.73
CA GLY A 805 -26.70 -38.96 -6.79
C GLY A 805 -27.83 -38.11 -6.22
N LYS A 806 -28.01 -36.89 -6.74
CA LYS A 806 -29.16 -36.02 -6.43
C LYS A 806 -29.77 -35.50 -7.73
N ARG A 807 -31.09 -35.43 -7.79
CA ARG A 807 -31.82 -34.80 -8.89
C ARG A 807 -32.36 -33.46 -8.43
N VAL A 808 -32.09 -32.40 -9.19
CA VAL A 808 -32.50 -31.03 -8.85
C VAL A 808 -33.12 -30.34 -10.05
N LEU A 809 -34.20 -29.59 -9.83
CA LEU A 809 -34.76 -28.69 -10.83
C LEU A 809 -33.97 -27.38 -10.78
N VAL A 810 -33.34 -27.02 -11.89
CA VAL A 810 -32.66 -25.73 -12.06
C VAL A 810 -33.43 -24.92 -13.09
N LYS A 811 -34.07 -23.84 -12.63
CA LYS A 811 -34.87 -22.97 -13.50
C LYS A 811 -34.02 -22.35 -14.61
N ALA A 812 -34.68 -21.91 -15.68
CA ALA A 812 -34.06 -21.15 -16.75
C ALA A 812 -33.25 -19.97 -16.17
N ASN A 813 -32.01 -19.81 -16.63
CA ASN A 813 -31.11 -18.73 -16.20
C ASN A 813 -30.87 -18.63 -14.67
N ASP A 814 -31.01 -19.74 -13.92
CA ASP A 814 -30.83 -19.79 -12.47
C ASP A 814 -29.75 -20.81 -12.06
N ARG A 815 -29.47 -20.87 -10.76
CA ARG A 815 -28.55 -21.83 -10.13
C ARG A 815 -29.13 -22.46 -8.88
N ALA A 816 -28.69 -23.69 -8.60
CA ALA A 816 -29.02 -24.41 -7.38
C ALA A 816 -27.75 -24.89 -6.68
N GLU A 817 -27.65 -24.68 -5.36
CA GLU A 817 -26.60 -25.27 -4.52
C GLU A 817 -27.04 -26.69 -4.11
N VAL A 818 -26.26 -27.70 -4.50
CA VAL A 818 -26.43 -29.09 -4.08
C VAL A 818 -25.31 -29.42 -3.10
N ARG A 819 -25.65 -29.91 -1.91
CA ARG A 819 -24.68 -30.24 -0.86
C ARG A 819 -24.54 -31.74 -0.69
N PHE A 820 -23.32 -32.23 -0.54
CA PHE A 820 -23.02 -33.63 -0.30
C PHE A 820 -22.36 -33.80 1.08
N PRO A 821 -22.92 -34.62 1.98
CA PRO A 821 -22.25 -34.95 3.23
C PRO A 821 -20.98 -35.74 2.94
N VAL A 822 -19.87 -35.32 3.54
CA VAL A 822 -18.60 -36.04 3.48
C VAL A 822 -17.97 -36.12 4.87
N SER A 823 -17.26 -37.21 5.12
CA SER A 823 -16.39 -37.37 6.29
C SER A 823 -14.97 -37.68 5.82
N THR A 824 -13.95 -36.99 6.34
CA THR A 824 -12.56 -37.23 5.92
C THR A 824 -12.03 -38.57 6.45
N VAL A 825 -11.26 -39.29 5.63
CA VAL A 825 -10.77 -40.64 5.96
C VAL A 825 -9.38 -40.63 6.62
N LYS A 826 -8.45 -39.82 6.10
CA LYS A 826 -7.11 -39.61 6.67
C LYS A 826 -6.51 -38.28 6.25
N ALA A 827 -5.47 -37.84 6.94
CA ALA A 827 -4.67 -36.69 6.53
C ALA A 827 -4.02 -36.91 5.14
N GLY A 828 -3.81 -35.84 4.38
CA GLY A 828 -3.27 -35.90 3.01
C GLY A 828 -4.09 -35.04 2.04
N THR A 829 -4.50 -35.59 0.90
CA THR A 829 -5.30 -34.89 -0.10
C THR A 829 -6.62 -35.62 -0.33
N ALA A 830 -7.74 -34.93 -0.15
CA ALA A 830 -9.06 -35.40 -0.58
C ALA A 830 -9.36 -34.86 -1.98
N ARG A 831 -9.86 -35.71 -2.87
CA ARG A 831 -10.28 -35.31 -4.22
C ARG A 831 -11.77 -35.50 -4.36
N PHE A 832 -12.46 -34.53 -4.94
CA PHE A 832 -13.89 -34.54 -5.18
C PHE A 832 -14.14 -34.30 -6.66
N GLN A 833 -14.82 -35.24 -7.30
CA GLN A 833 -15.25 -35.17 -8.70
C GLN A 833 -16.76 -35.02 -8.74
N PHE A 834 -17.23 -33.98 -9.40
CA PHE A 834 -18.64 -33.70 -9.59
C PHE A 834 -18.97 -33.89 -11.06
N ALA A 835 -20.10 -34.52 -11.34
CA ALA A 835 -20.65 -34.63 -12.69
C ALA A 835 -22.12 -34.23 -12.66
N ALA A 836 -22.55 -33.48 -13.66
CA ALA A 836 -23.95 -33.15 -13.87
C ALA A 836 -24.37 -33.45 -15.31
N SER A 837 -25.60 -33.92 -15.49
CA SER A 837 -26.17 -34.18 -16.81
C SER A 837 -27.65 -33.82 -16.88
N SER A 838 -28.07 -33.26 -18.02
CA SER A 838 -29.48 -33.04 -18.37
C SER A 838 -29.65 -33.13 -19.89
N GLY A 839 -30.31 -34.19 -20.38
CA GLY A 839 -30.43 -34.46 -21.81
C GLY A 839 -29.06 -34.61 -22.48
N SER A 840 -28.78 -33.78 -23.50
CA SER A 840 -27.49 -33.73 -24.20
C SER A 840 -26.44 -32.84 -23.53
N TYR A 841 -26.79 -32.14 -22.46
CA TYR A 841 -25.86 -31.28 -21.73
C TYR A 841 -25.21 -32.05 -20.58
N SER A 842 -23.89 -31.93 -20.45
CA SER A 842 -23.14 -32.49 -19.33
C SER A 842 -21.90 -31.67 -19.03
N ASP A 843 -21.54 -31.56 -17.76
CA ASP A 843 -20.28 -30.96 -17.31
C ASP A 843 -19.73 -31.75 -16.10
N ALA A 844 -18.41 -31.76 -15.94
CA ALA A 844 -17.74 -32.38 -14.82
C ALA A 844 -16.50 -31.58 -14.38
N ALA A 845 -16.32 -31.48 -13.07
CA ALA A 845 -15.20 -30.76 -12.46
C ALA A 845 -14.57 -31.57 -11.33
N GLU A 846 -13.24 -31.52 -11.22
CA GLU A 846 -12.48 -32.07 -10.09
C GLU A 846 -11.87 -30.95 -9.25
N ILE A 847 -11.94 -31.10 -7.94
CA ILE A 847 -11.16 -30.29 -6.98
C ILE A 847 -10.40 -31.19 -6.02
N SER A 848 -9.28 -30.67 -5.50
CA SER A 848 -8.46 -31.33 -4.49
C SER A 848 -8.30 -30.42 -3.28
N LEU A 849 -8.53 -30.94 -2.08
CA LEU A 849 -8.41 -30.23 -0.81
C LEU A 849 -7.36 -30.90 0.08
N PRO A 850 -6.45 -30.14 0.73
CA PRO A 850 -5.62 -30.68 1.78
C PRO A 850 -6.48 -31.07 3.00
N VAL A 851 -6.16 -32.23 3.58
CA VAL A 851 -6.71 -32.73 4.85
C VAL A 851 -5.61 -32.66 5.90
N TRP A 852 -5.71 -31.73 6.83
CA TRP A 852 -4.72 -31.54 7.89
C TRP A 852 -5.03 -32.41 9.11
N THR A 853 -4.01 -32.77 9.88
CA THR A 853 -4.20 -33.41 11.18
C THR A 853 -4.37 -32.34 12.26
N PRO A 854 -5.51 -32.25 12.96
CA PRO A 854 -5.72 -31.27 14.01
C PRO A 854 -5.09 -31.73 15.33
N ALA A 855 -3.80 -32.10 15.31
CA ALA A 855 -3.11 -32.67 16.47
C ALA A 855 -1.83 -31.90 16.80
N THR A 856 -1.61 -31.68 18.10
CA THR A 856 -0.31 -31.30 18.65
C THR A 856 0.53 -32.57 18.78
N ALA A 857 1.78 -32.54 18.32
CA ALA A 857 2.69 -33.66 18.53
C ALA A 857 3.27 -33.61 19.95
N GLU A 858 3.11 -34.69 20.73
CA GLU A 858 3.85 -34.93 21.96
C GLU A 858 4.86 -36.05 21.71
N ALA A 859 6.12 -35.83 22.10
CA ALA A 859 7.18 -36.80 21.96
C ALA A 859 7.79 -37.09 23.34
N PHE A 860 7.95 -38.38 23.66
CA PHE A 860 8.60 -38.85 24.87
C PHE A 860 9.81 -39.70 24.48
N ALA A 861 10.99 -39.30 24.96
CA ALA A 861 12.22 -40.07 24.77
C ALA A 861 12.63 -40.73 26.11
N THR A 862 13.03 -41.98 26.04
CA THR A 862 13.57 -42.74 27.17
C THR A 862 14.85 -43.45 26.72
N TYR A 863 15.80 -43.60 27.63
CA TYR A 863 17.14 -44.09 27.33
C TYR A 863 17.57 -45.12 28.37
N GLY A 864 18.47 -46.02 27.96
CA GLY A 864 19.07 -47.02 28.83
C GLY A 864 20.42 -47.49 28.28
N SER A 865 21.38 -47.73 29.17
CA SER A 865 22.67 -48.33 28.82
C SER A 865 22.67 -49.81 29.20
N ARG A 866 23.31 -50.65 28.38
CA ARG A 866 23.41 -52.09 28.60
C ARG A 866 24.84 -52.47 29.01
N ASP A 867 25.00 -53.20 30.11
CA ASP A 867 26.21 -53.95 30.42
C ASP A 867 26.11 -55.41 29.91
N GLN A 868 27.25 -56.11 29.84
CA GLN A 868 27.48 -57.22 28.91
C GLN A 868 26.50 -58.41 28.93
N ASN A 869 25.56 -58.54 29.89
CA ASN A 869 24.65 -59.70 29.98
C ASN A 869 23.16 -59.42 30.34
N GLY A 870 22.65 -58.19 30.38
CA GLY A 870 21.25 -57.91 30.77
C GLY A 870 20.28 -57.56 29.62
N ALA A 871 18.98 -57.80 29.74
CA ALA A 871 17.94 -57.24 28.85
C ALA A 871 17.30 -56.00 29.52
N ILE A 872 17.09 -54.91 28.77
CA ILE A 872 16.41 -53.71 29.28
C ILE A 872 14.92 -53.81 28.94
N PHE A 873 14.09 -53.83 29.97
CA PHE A 873 12.64 -53.79 29.82
C PHE A 873 12.16 -52.36 30.06
N GLN A 874 11.84 -51.65 28.97
CA GLN A 874 11.25 -50.33 29.04
C GLN A 874 9.75 -50.42 28.75
N PRO A 875 8.88 -50.26 29.76
CA PRO A 875 7.45 -50.28 29.53
C PRO A 875 7.06 -49.06 28.69
N VAL A 876 6.57 -49.29 27.48
CA VAL A 876 5.90 -48.26 26.67
C VAL A 876 4.43 -48.31 27.07
N GLN A 877 3.98 -47.30 27.80
CA GLN A 877 2.56 -47.15 28.06
C GLN A 877 1.88 -46.80 26.74
N ALA A 878 0.88 -47.60 26.34
CA ALA A 878 0.05 -47.24 25.19
C ALA A 878 -0.59 -45.88 25.49
N LEU A 879 -0.30 -44.89 24.64
CA LEU A 879 -0.89 -43.57 24.77
C LEU A 879 -2.40 -43.71 24.55
N SER A 880 -3.20 -43.33 25.55
CA SER A 880 -4.64 -43.13 25.38
C SER A 880 -4.87 -41.79 24.69
N ASP A 881 -5.89 -41.70 23.82
CA ASP A 881 -6.28 -40.47 23.10
C ASP A 881 -5.30 -39.97 22.01
N VAL A 882 -4.58 -40.87 21.32
CA VAL A 882 -3.75 -40.53 20.15
C VAL A 882 -4.42 -40.96 18.83
N TYR A 883 -4.10 -40.25 17.74
CA TYR A 883 -4.52 -40.63 16.40
C TYR A 883 -3.59 -41.71 15.83
N PRO A 884 -4.02 -42.97 15.64
CA PRO A 884 -3.13 -44.09 15.29
C PRO A 884 -2.38 -43.93 13.96
N GLN A 885 -2.89 -43.06 13.08
CA GLN A 885 -2.31 -42.78 11.76
C GLN A 885 -1.27 -41.65 11.79
N PHE A 886 -0.99 -41.07 12.97
CA PHE A 886 -0.12 -39.92 13.16
C PHE A 886 0.78 -40.11 14.39
N GLY A 887 2.09 -40.25 14.17
CA GLY A 887 3.09 -40.57 15.20
C GLY A 887 3.75 -41.95 14.98
N GLY A 888 4.61 -42.36 15.90
CA GLY A 888 5.31 -43.64 15.82
C GLY A 888 6.23 -43.93 17.02
N LEU A 889 6.75 -45.15 17.08
CA LEU A 889 7.82 -45.54 18.00
C LEU A 889 9.11 -45.71 17.19
N GLU A 890 10.13 -44.94 17.54
CA GLU A 890 11.48 -45.10 17.00
C GLU A 890 12.37 -45.69 18.09
N VAL A 891 13.12 -46.75 17.74
CA VAL A 891 14.10 -47.39 18.63
C VAL A 891 15.45 -47.32 17.97
N THR A 892 16.33 -46.50 18.55
CA THR A 892 17.69 -46.31 18.06
C THR A 892 18.67 -46.97 19.03
N THR A 893 19.63 -47.74 18.51
CA THR A 893 20.69 -48.35 19.32
C THR A 893 22.05 -47.81 18.88
N SER A 894 22.92 -47.52 19.84
CA SER A 894 24.26 -46.99 19.60
C SER A 894 25.24 -47.57 20.61
N SER A 895 26.50 -47.72 20.20
CA SER A 895 27.61 -48.08 21.11
C SER A 895 28.12 -46.89 21.94
N THR A 896 27.52 -45.71 21.79
CA THR A 896 27.87 -44.47 22.52
C THR A 896 26.64 -43.65 22.87
N GLN A 897 26.64 -43.04 24.07
CA GLN A 897 25.60 -42.11 24.55
C GLN A 897 25.54 -40.81 23.74
N LEU A 898 26.59 -40.47 22.98
CA LEU A 898 26.62 -39.25 22.17
C LEU A 898 25.60 -39.23 21.02
N GLN A 899 25.06 -40.38 20.63
CA GLN A 899 23.98 -40.47 19.62
C GLN A 899 22.69 -39.76 20.12
N GLU A 900 22.46 -39.69 21.43
CA GLU A 900 21.27 -39.07 22.04
C GLU A 900 21.16 -37.56 21.75
N LEU A 901 22.27 -36.91 21.39
CA LEU A 901 22.30 -35.48 21.07
C LEU A 901 21.87 -35.19 19.62
N THR A 902 21.72 -36.22 18.78
CA THR A 902 21.44 -36.07 17.35
C THR A 902 20.06 -35.45 17.10
N ASP A 903 19.03 -35.92 17.80
CA ASP A 903 17.65 -35.44 17.56
C ASP A 903 17.45 -34.01 18.06
N ALA A 904 18.02 -33.69 19.22
CA ALA A 904 18.04 -32.32 19.75
C ALA A 904 18.79 -31.36 18.81
N TYR A 905 19.88 -31.84 18.21
CA TYR A 905 20.60 -31.09 17.18
C TYR A 905 19.75 -30.88 15.91
N ILE A 906 19.15 -31.94 15.37
CA ILE A 906 18.29 -31.88 14.18
C ILE A 906 17.14 -30.89 14.42
N TYR A 907 16.47 -30.96 15.57
CA TYR A 907 15.40 -30.02 15.93
C TYR A 907 15.87 -28.56 15.88
N LEU A 908 17.01 -28.24 16.49
CA LEU A 908 17.57 -26.88 16.46
C LEU A 908 18.03 -26.48 15.05
N ALA A 909 18.53 -27.42 14.25
CA ALA A 909 18.98 -27.17 12.88
C ALA A 909 17.79 -26.86 11.94
N THR A 910 16.68 -27.57 12.10
CA THR A 910 15.49 -27.45 11.23
C THR A 910 14.38 -26.56 11.79
N TYR A 911 14.61 -25.90 12.93
CA TYR A 911 13.61 -25.04 13.56
C TYR A 911 13.20 -23.89 12.61
N PRO A 912 11.89 -23.69 12.33
CA PRO A 912 11.44 -22.87 11.21
C PRO A 912 11.51 -21.35 11.47
N TYR A 913 11.72 -20.95 12.72
CA TYR A 913 11.77 -19.56 13.13
C TYR A 913 13.22 -19.07 13.24
N GLY A 914 13.46 -17.78 12.93
CA GLY A 914 14.80 -17.23 12.77
C GLY A 914 15.04 -15.92 13.52
N CYS A 915 14.56 -15.80 14.76
CA CYS A 915 14.98 -14.70 15.62
C CYS A 915 16.46 -14.85 16.00
N SER A 916 17.11 -13.79 16.47
CA SER A 916 18.53 -13.80 16.78
C SER A 916 18.92 -14.81 17.87
N GLU A 917 18.02 -15.11 18.81
CA GLU A 917 18.23 -16.14 19.84
C GLU A 917 18.24 -17.55 19.21
N GLN A 918 17.27 -17.84 18.35
CA GLN A 918 17.13 -19.15 17.68
C GLN A 918 18.32 -19.43 16.76
N ILE A 919 18.74 -18.42 16.00
CA ILE A 919 19.94 -18.49 15.15
C ILE A 919 21.17 -18.77 16.03
N ALA A 920 21.36 -18.03 17.13
CA ALA A 920 22.47 -18.24 18.03
C ALA A 920 22.46 -19.65 18.65
N SER A 921 21.29 -20.14 19.10
CA SER A 921 21.12 -21.48 19.66
C SER A 921 21.47 -22.59 18.66
N ARG A 922 21.04 -22.48 17.40
CA ARG A 922 21.44 -23.39 16.30
C ARG A 922 22.94 -23.33 16.04
N MET A 923 23.52 -22.14 16.01
CA MET A 923 24.96 -21.96 15.78
C MET A 923 25.79 -22.58 16.91
N ILE A 924 25.38 -22.38 18.17
CA ILE A 924 26.05 -22.97 19.34
C ILE A 924 26.01 -24.50 19.26
N SER A 925 24.83 -25.09 19.03
CA SER A 925 24.70 -26.56 18.96
C SER A 925 25.52 -27.14 17.82
N THR A 926 25.49 -26.51 16.64
CA THR A 926 26.27 -26.96 15.47
C THR A 926 27.77 -26.85 15.71
N ALA A 927 28.24 -25.74 16.30
CA ALA A 927 29.67 -25.55 16.54
C ALA A 927 30.18 -26.47 17.67
N ALA A 928 29.40 -26.67 18.74
CA ALA A 928 29.75 -27.54 19.86
C ALA A 928 29.85 -29.01 19.44
N LEU A 929 28.91 -29.47 18.61
CA LEU A 929 28.83 -30.87 18.20
C LEU A 929 29.58 -31.17 16.90
N ARG A 930 30.12 -30.18 16.18
CA ARG A 930 30.77 -30.35 14.86
C ARG A 930 31.64 -31.61 14.74
N ASP A 931 32.55 -31.80 15.70
CA ASP A 931 33.53 -32.90 15.67
C ASP A 931 32.85 -34.27 15.89
N VAL A 932 31.75 -34.28 16.65
CA VAL A 932 30.93 -35.46 16.98
C VAL A 932 29.94 -35.77 15.85
N LEU A 933 29.30 -34.75 15.26
CA LEU A 933 28.34 -34.85 14.16
C LEU A 933 28.98 -35.46 12.90
N SER A 934 30.25 -35.16 12.64
CA SER A 934 30.99 -35.74 11.51
C SER A 934 31.22 -37.26 11.65
N ALA A 935 31.17 -37.80 12.87
CA ALA A 935 31.34 -39.22 13.15
C ALA A 935 30.04 -40.03 13.01
N PHE A 936 28.87 -39.38 13.13
CA PHE A 936 27.55 -40.02 13.04
C PHE A 936 26.95 -39.89 11.64
N LYS A 937 26.90 -40.99 10.89
CA LYS A 937 26.33 -41.05 9.53
C LYS A 937 24.80 -41.22 9.56
N SER A 938 24.08 -40.24 10.12
CA SER A 938 22.61 -40.23 10.08
C SER A 938 22.09 -39.67 8.73
N LYS A 939 20.92 -40.16 8.28
CA LYS A 939 20.32 -39.85 6.97
C LYS A 939 19.88 -38.39 6.84
N ASP A 940 19.45 -37.77 7.95
CA ASP A 940 18.89 -36.42 7.98
C ASP A 940 19.90 -35.36 8.47
N MET A 941 21.18 -35.73 8.56
CA MET A 941 22.25 -34.83 8.97
C MET A 941 22.70 -33.91 7.83
N PRO A 942 22.80 -32.58 8.05
CA PRO A 942 23.32 -31.68 7.04
C PRO A 942 24.80 -31.96 6.76
N SER A 943 25.20 -31.91 5.48
CA SER A 943 26.61 -32.02 5.08
C SER A 943 27.45 -30.85 5.63
N PRO A 944 28.77 -31.02 5.83
CA PRO A 944 29.65 -29.93 6.26
C PRO A 944 29.57 -28.68 5.38
N GLU A 945 29.37 -28.84 4.07
CA GLU A 945 29.19 -27.73 3.13
C GLU A 945 27.89 -26.98 3.36
N VAL A 946 26.79 -27.70 3.66
CA VAL A 946 25.50 -27.09 4.00
C VAL A 946 25.59 -26.32 5.31
N LEU A 947 26.28 -26.87 6.32
CA LEU A 947 26.50 -26.19 7.59
C LEU A 947 27.35 -24.93 7.43
N ALA A 948 28.39 -24.98 6.61
CA ALA A 948 29.22 -23.81 6.32
C ALA A 948 28.40 -22.68 5.66
N ARG A 949 27.58 -23.00 4.65
CA ARG A 949 26.67 -22.02 4.01
C ARG A 949 25.63 -21.49 4.98
N GLN A 950 25.10 -22.34 5.86
CA GLN A 950 24.14 -21.92 6.88
C GLN A 950 24.77 -20.92 7.85
N PHE A 951 26.02 -21.15 8.29
CA PHE A 951 26.75 -20.21 9.14
C PHE A 951 27.02 -18.89 8.43
N GLU A 952 27.38 -18.90 7.15
CA GLU A 952 27.56 -17.68 6.36
C GLU A 952 26.25 -16.86 6.29
N SER A 953 25.12 -17.52 6.04
CA SER A 953 23.80 -16.89 6.05
C SER A 953 23.41 -16.36 7.43
N ASP A 954 23.57 -17.17 8.47
CA ASP A 954 23.22 -16.83 9.85
C ASP A 954 24.03 -15.64 10.36
N ILE A 955 25.34 -15.60 10.07
CA ILE A 955 26.21 -14.46 10.41
C ILE A 955 25.79 -13.20 9.65
N ALA A 956 25.40 -13.31 8.37
CA ALA A 956 24.90 -12.16 7.61
C ALA A 956 23.60 -11.59 8.20
N VAL A 957 22.67 -12.45 8.63
CA VAL A 957 21.43 -12.05 9.32
C VAL A 957 21.73 -11.42 10.67
N LEU A 958 22.61 -12.02 11.48
CA LEU A 958 22.99 -11.43 12.78
C LEU A 958 23.69 -10.08 12.59
N LYS A 959 24.55 -9.95 11.57
CA LYS A 959 25.20 -8.68 11.23
C LYS A 959 24.19 -7.59 10.85
N SER A 960 23.15 -7.91 10.08
CA SER A 960 22.11 -6.93 9.74
C SER A 960 21.29 -6.47 10.96
N ARG A 961 21.25 -7.28 12.02
CA ARG A 961 20.56 -7.00 13.29
C ARG A 961 21.47 -6.41 14.37
N GLN A 962 22.77 -6.26 14.10
CA GLN A 962 23.72 -5.67 15.05
C GLN A 962 23.56 -4.13 15.09
N ARG A 963 23.47 -3.59 16.29
CA ARG A 963 23.36 -2.16 16.57
C ARG A 963 24.71 -1.50 16.71
N GLU A 964 24.73 -0.16 16.65
CA GLU A 964 25.96 0.64 16.73
C GLU A 964 26.73 0.41 18.04
N ASP A 965 26.00 0.24 19.14
CA ASP A 965 26.55 -0.08 20.47
C ASP A 965 27.10 -1.51 20.62
N GLY A 966 26.98 -2.36 19.59
CA GLY A 966 27.45 -3.74 19.59
C GLY A 966 26.41 -4.77 20.07
N SER A 967 25.22 -4.33 20.48
CA SER A 967 24.09 -5.21 20.82
C SER A 967 23.39 -5.78 19.60
N PHE A 968 22.54 -6.79 19.81
CA PHE A 968 21.70 -7.39 18.76
C PHE A 968 20.22 -7.22 19.08
N GLY A 969 19.42 -6.89 18.06
CA GLY A 969 17.96 -6.95 18.17
C GLY A 969 17.41 -8.36 17.96
N LEU A 970 16.23 -8.65 18.53
CA LEU A 970 15.63 -9.98 18.46
C LEU A 970 15.19 -10.35 17.03
N TRP A 971 14.61 -9.39 16.30
CA TRP A 971 14.18 -9.59 14.91
C TRP A 971 14.79 -8.63 13.90
N LYS A 972 15.13 -7.41 14.34
CA LYS A 972 15.55 -6.30 13.49
C LYS A 972 16.56 -5.40 14.19
N ARG A 973 17.22 -4.50 13.44
CA ARG A 973 18.26 -3.62 13.99
C ARG A 973 17.70 -2.56 14.93
N GLU A 974 16.50 -2.04 14.68
CA GLU A 974 15.94 -0.93 15.47
C GLU A 974 15.73 -1.30 16.94
N ARG A 975 15.67 -0.28 17.80
CA ARG A 975 15.45 -0.45 19.24
C ARG A 975 14.05 -1.04 19.47
N GLU A 976 14.01 -2.21 20.09
CA GLU A 976 12.77 -2.85 20.54
C GLU A 976 12.28 -2.21 21.85
N ARG A 977 11.04 -2.52 22.24
CA ARG A 977 10.42 -1.93 23.44
C ARG A 977 11.22 -2.19 24.73
N TYR A 978 11.99 -3.27 24.78
CA TYR A 978 12.79 -3.69 25.95
C TYR A 978 14.23 -3.99 25.53
N GLU A 979 15.18 -3.73 26.42
CA GLU A 979 16.57 -4.19 26.24
C GLU A 979 16.69 -5.64 26.71
N ILE A 980 17.35 -6.49 25.91
CA ILE A 980 17.53 -7.92 26.23
C ILE A 980 19.04 -8.24 26.25
N PRO A 981 19.78 -7.88 27.32
CA PRO A 981 21.22 -8.14 27.44
C PRO A 981 21.59 -9.61 27.24
N PHE A 982 20.77 -10.53 27.75
CA PHE A 982 20.96 -11.97 27.56
C PHE A 982 21.08 -12.37 26.08
N LEU A 983 20.21 -11.83 25.21
CA LEU A 983 20.23 -12.11 23.78
C LEU A 983 21.60 -11.76 23.18
N THR A 984 22.12 -10.58 23.52
CA THR A 984 23.41 -10.11 22.99
C THR A 984 24.55 -11.02 23.45
N ILE A 985 24.57 -11.46 24.71
CA ILE A 985 25.56 -12.41 25.21
C ILE A 985 25.42 -13.77 24.51
N HIS A 986 24.19 -14.23 24.27
CA HIS A 986 23.94 -15.51 23.61
C HIS A 986 24.37 -15.51 22.15
N VAL A 987 24.13 -14.40 21.42
CA VAL A 987 24.68 -14.20 20.08
C VAL A 987 26.21 -14.12 20.13
N ALA A 988 26.79 -13.42 21.11
CA ALA A 988 28.24 -13.37 21.28
C ALA A 988 28.86 -14.75 21.52
N HIS A 989 28.20 -15.60 22.31
CA HIS A 989 28.60 -16.99 22.54
C HIS A 989 28.63 -17.77 21.24
N ALA A 990 27.55 -17.70 20.44
CA ALA A 990 27.49 -18.34 19.14
C ALA A 990 28.63 -17.91 18.22
N LEU A 991 28.91 -16.61 18.14
CA LEU A 991 29.96 -16.05 17.28
C LEU A 991 31.37 -16.42 17.79
N ALA A 992 31.61 -16.37 19.09
CA ALA A 992 32.88 -16.75 19.70
C ALA A 992 33.19 -18.23 19.48
N LEU A 993 32.19 -19.11 19.69
CA LEU A 993 32.32 -20.54 19.47
C LEU A 993 32.50 -20.88 17.98
N ALA A 994 31.75 -20.19 17.09
CA ALA A 994 31.91 -20.33 15.65
C ALA A 994 33.35 -19.99 15.21
N LYS A 995 33.90 -18.88 15.71
CA LYS A 995 35.28 -18.47 15.42
C LYS A 995 36.30 -19.47 15.97
N ALA A 996 36.12 -19.93 17.21
CA ALA A 996 37.00 -20.94 17.82
C ALA A 996 37.01 -22.27 17.04
N LYS A 997 35.88 -22.62 16.42
CA LYS A 997 35.75 -23.79 15.54
C LYS A 997 36.15 -23.50 14.09
N GLY A 998 36.70 -22.33 13.76
CA GLY A 998 37.25 -22.03 12.43
C GLY A 998 36.24 -21.58 11.37
N TYR A 999 35.01 -21.22 11.75
CA TYR A 999 34.08 -20.53 10.85
C TYR A 999 34.48 -19.05 10.68
N LYS A 1000 34.18 -18.46 9.52
CA LYS A 1000 34.51 -17.07 9.21
C LYS A 1000 33.56 -16.10 9.92
N VAL A 1001 34.02 -15.51 11.01
CA VAL A 1001 33.31 -14.46 11.76
C VAL A 1001 34.04 -13.13 11.63
N PRO A 1002 33.38 -12.02 11.24
CA PRO A 1002 34.03 -10.72 11.13
C PRO A 1002 34.56 -10.21 12.48
N ASP A 1003 35.83 -9.79 12.53
CA ASP A 1003 36.45 -9.30 13.77
C ASP A 1003 35.80 -8.02 14.31
N GLU A 1004 35.35 -7.13 13.42
CA GLU A 1004 34.64 -5.90 13.79
C GLU A 1004 33.35 -6.21 14.59
N MET A 1005 32.62 -7.25 14.16
CA MET A 1005 31.38 -7.68 14.80
C MET A 1005 31.63 -8.14 16.23
N LEU A 1006 32.67 -8.97 16.44
CA LEU A 1006 33.08 -9.43 17.76
C LEU A 1006 33.63 -8.30 18.63
N ASN A 1007 34.44 -7.39 18.06
CA ASN A 1007 35.03 -6.28 18.81
C ASN A 1007 33.98 -5.31 19.35
N ARG A 1008 32.95 -4.99 18.56
CA ARG A 1008 31.84 -4.13 19.02
C ARG A 1008 31.02 -4.80 20.10
N THR A 1009 30.70 -6.09 19.92
CA THR A 1009 29.98 -6.84 20.95
C THR A 1009 30.81 -7.00 22.22
N LYS A 1010 32.14 -7.18 22.12
CA LYS A 1010 33.05 -7.21 23.28
C LYS A 1010 32.95 -5.92 24.11
N SER A 1011 32.93 -4.75 23.46
CA SER A 1011 32.76 -3.47 24.16
C SER A 1011 31.40 -3.35 24.87
N TYR A 1012 30.33 -3.88 24.27
CA TYR A 1012 29.01 -3.97 24.92
C TYR A 1012 29.05 -4.88 26.15
N LEU A 1013 29.65 -6.08 26.03
CA LEU A 1013 29.77 -7.05 27.13
C LEU A 1013 30.60 -6.53 28.31
N ASP A 1014 31.62 -5.71 28.05
CA ASP A 1014 32.43 -5.09 29.10
C ASP A 1014 31.59 -4.19 30.03
N ASN A 1015 30.58 -3.53 29.44
CA ASN A 1015 29.70 -2.58 30.11
C ASN A 1015 28.28 -3.12 30.33
N ILE A 1016 28.11 -4.45 30.38
CA ILE A 1016 26.80 -5.12 30.38
C ILE A 1016 25.85 -4.60 31.48
N GLU A 1017 26.38 -4.18 32.64
CA GLU A 1017 25.58 -3.67 33.75
C GLU A 1017 24.90 -2.32 33.48
N LYS A 1018 25.39 -1.54 32.49
CA LYS A 1018 24.75 -0.27 32.07
C LYS A 1018 23.47 -0.49 31.27
N HIS A 1019 23.25 -1.71 30.79
CA HIS A 1019 22.12 -2.09 29.93
C HIS A 1019 21.01 -2.82 30.70
N PHE A 1020 21.03 -2.75 32.04
CA PHE A 1020 19.98 -3.30 32.89
C PHE A 1020 18.88 -2.26 33.13
N ASP A 1021 17.66 -2.59 32.70
CA ASP A 1021 16.47 -1.77 32.88
C ASP A 1021 15.61 -2.22 34.09
N GLU A 1022 14.38 -1.69 34.18
CA GLU A 1022 13.43 -2.03 35.25
C GLU A 1022 13.00 -3.51 35.29
N TRP A 1023 13.24 -4.28 34.23
CA TRP A 1023 12.92 -5.72 34.20
C TRP A 1023 14.03 -6.56 34.83
N HIS A 1024 15.24 -6.01 34.96
CA HIS A 1024 16.39 -6.65 35.59
C HIS A 1024 16.49 -6.30 37.09
N LYS A 1025 15.39 -6.20 37.83
CA LYS A 1025 15.40 -5.76 39.26
C LYS A 1025 16.08 -6.73 40.21
N SER A 1026 16.11 -8.03 39.89
CA SER A 1026 16.74 -9.04 40.74
C SER A 1026 18.27 -8.96 40.68
N ALA A 1027 18.92 -8.88 41.84
CA ALA A 1027 20.37 -8.93 41.95
C ALA A 1027 20.93 -10.25 41.39
N GLN A 1028 20.22 -11.37 41.62
CA GLN A 1028 20.58 -12.68 41.09
C GLN A 1028 20.58 -12.72 39.56
N VAL A 1029 19.59 -12.08 38.91
CA VAL A 1029 19.53 -11.97 37.44
C VAL A 1029 20.71 -11.16 36.93
N ARG A 1030 21.01 -10.02 37.55
CA ARG A 1030 22.17 -9.18 37.17
C ARG A 1030 23.48 -9.95 37.31
N TRP A 1031 23.70 -10.63 38.43
CA TRP A 1031 24.89 -11.45 38.64
C TRP A 1031 25.02 -12.58 37.63
N THR A 1032 23.91 -13.25 37.29
CA THR A 1032 23.88 -14.35 36.31
C THR A 1032 24.24 -13.84 34.91
N ILE A 1033 23.63 -12.74 34.47
CA ILE A 1033 23.91 -12.13 33.16
C ILE A 1033 25.35 -11.60 33.10
N SER A 1034 25.84 -10.95 34.16
CA SER A 1034 27.23 -10.49 34.24
C SER A 1034 28.23 -11.66 34.25
N ALA A 1035 27.94 -12.75 34.97
CA ALA A 1035 28.78 -13.95 34.97
C ALA A 1035 28.85 -14.59 33.58
N TYR A 1036 27.71 -14.67 32.87
CA TYR A 1036 27.70 -15.18 31.49
C TYR A 1036 28.52 -14.29 30.55
N ALA A 1037 28.37 -12.97 30.65
CA ALA A 1037 29.14 -12.02 29.86
C ALA A 1037 30.66 -12.16 30.11
N LEU A 1038 31.08 -12.36 31.37
CA LEU A 1038 32.49 -12.58 31.72
C LEU A 1038 33.04 -13.88 31.12
N TYR A 1039 32.28 -14.96 31.16
CA TYR A 1039 32.67 -16.22 30.54
C TYR A 1039 32.85 -16.08 29.02
N ILE A 1040 31.92 -15.41 28.33
CA ILE A 1040 32.03 -15.19 26.88
C ILE A 1040 33.18 -14.23 26.54
N ARG A 1041 33.43 -13.21 27.36
CA ARG A 1041 34.62 -12.34 27.21
C ARG A 1041 35.91 -13.13 27.35
N ASP A 1042 36.00 -14.05 28.31
CA ASP A 1042 37.16 -14.93 28.47
C ASP A 1042 37.36 -15.83 27.23
N MET A 1043 36.29 -16.41 26.67
CA MET A 1043 36.34 -17.15 25.40
C MET A 1043 36.82 -16.28 24.23
N MET A 1044 36.59 -14.97 24.28
CA MET A 1044 37.07 -13.99 23.30
C MET A 1044 38.47 -13.44 23.62
N GLY A 1045 39.17 -14.00 24.62
CA GLY A 1045 40.52 -13.61 25.03
C GLY A 1045 40.58 -12.38 25.93
N ASP A 1046 39.49 -12.06 26.63
CA ASP A 1046 39.32 -10.86 27.47
C ASP A 1046 38.99 -11.21 28.92
N LYS A 1047 39.93 -11.86 29.59
CA LYS A 1047 39.75 -12.32 30.97
C LYS A 1047 39.66 -11.15 31.95
N ASP A 1048 38.60 -11.13 32.76
CA ASP A 1048 38.42 -10.17 33.86
C ASP A 1048 38.12 -10.90 35.18
N ALA A 1049 39.19 -11.43 35.78
CA ALA A 1049 39.13 -12.13 37.06
C ALA A 1049 38.79 -11.20 38.23
N VAL A 1050 39.06 -9.90 38.12
CA VAL A 1050 38.76 -8.90 39.15
C VAL A 1050 37.25 -8.72 39.28
N LYS A 1051 36.54 -8.55 38.16
CA LYS A 1051 35.08 -8.41 38.13
C LYS A 1051 34.39 -9.73 38.52
N ALA A 1052 34.94 -10.88 38.14
CA ALA A 1052 34.45 -12.19 38.60
C ALA A 1052 34.54 -12.34 40.14
N LYS A 1053 35.67 -11.96 40.75
CA LYS A 1053 35.81 -11.91 42.23
C LYS A 1053 34.86 -10.93 42.89
N LYS A 1054 34.63 -9.77 42.25
CA LYS A 1054 33.66 -8.78 42.74
C LYS A 1054 32.24 -9.37 42.80
N ILE A 1055 31.80 -10.09 41.76
CA ILE A 1055 30.50 -10.78 41.78
C ILE A 1055 30.44 -11.82 42.90
N LEU A 1056 31.50 -12.61 43.10
CA LEU A 1056 31.57 -13.59 44.21
C LEU A 1056 31.48 -12.92 45.58
N ALA A 1057 32.14 -11.78 45.77
CA ALA A 1057 32.11 -11.03 47.01
C ALA A 1057 30.73 -10.40 47.28
N GLU A 1058 30.06 -9.88 46.25
CA GLU A 1058 28.74 -9.24 46.38
C GLU A 1058 27.59 -10.26 46.55
N ALA A 1059 27.62 -11.34 45.77
CA ALA A 1059 26.58 -12.35 45.78
C ALA A 1059 26.75 -13.37 46.91
N THR A 1060 27.99 -13.68 47.28
CA THR A 1060 28.40 -14.89 48.01
C THR A 1060 28.11 -16.18 47.25
N ILE A 1061 28.87 -17.24 47.56
CA ILE A 1061 28.78 -18.52 46.85
C ILE A 1061 27.38 -19.15 47.05
N GLU A 1062 26.71 -18.87 48.17
CA GLU A 1062 25.39 -19.43 48.48
C GLU A 1062 24.24 -18.85 47.65
N LYS A 1063 24.35 -17.61 47.15
CA LYS A 1063 23.25 -16.93 46.44
C LYS A 1063 23.37 -16.93 44.92
N LEU A 1064 24.54 -17.28 44.38
CA LEU A 1064 24.70 -17.50 42.95
C LEU A 1064 24.00 -18.80 42.56
N ASN A 1065 23.40 -18.84 41.37
CA ASN A 1065 22.93 -20.11 40.82
C ASN A 1065 24.13 -20.93 40.30
N LEU A 1066 23.92 -22.24 40.14
CA LEU A 1066 24.99 -23.17 39.75
C LEU A 1066 25.58 -22.82 38.37
N GLU A 1067 24.78 -22.26 37.46
CA GLU A 1067 25.23 -21.83 36.12
C GLU A 1067 26.21 -20.65 36.21
N ALA A 1068 25.85 -19.60 36.95
CA ALA A 1068 26.72 -18.44 37.18
C ALA A 1068 28.01 -18.85 37.92
N MET A 1069 27.92 -19.79 38.85
CA MET A 1069 29.10 -20.39 39.48
C MET A 1069 29.98 -21.13 38.48
N GLY A 1070 29.42 -21.90 37.56
CA GLY A 1070 30.17 -22.58 36.49
C GLY A 1070 30.90 -21.61 35.56
N TRP A 1071 30.23 -20.52 35.17
CA TRP A 1071 30.83 -19.45 34.36
C TRP A 1071 31.96 -18.73 35.10
N ILE A 1072 31.74 -18.34 36.36
CA ILE A 1072 32.77 -17.70 37.18
C ILE A 1072 33.95 -18.65 37.43
N LEU A 1073 33.68 -19.92 37.73
CA LEU A 1073 34.71 -20.93 37.92
C LEU A 1073 35.58 -21.04 36.67
N SER A 1074 34.98 -21.05 35.47
CA SER A 1074 35.71 -21.10 34.19
C SER A 1074 36.64 -19.89 34.01
N VAL A 1075 36.17 -18.68 34.34
CA VAL A 1075 37.00 -17.45 34.26
C VAL A 1075 38.17 -17.49 35.25
N LEU A 1076 37.94 -17.99 36.47
CA LEU A 1076 38.91 -18.00 37.57
C LEU A 1076 39.87 -19.20 37.58
N ALA A 1077 39.53 -20.31 36.89
CA ALA A 1077 40.24 -21.58 36.99
C ALA A 1077 41.76 -21.47 36.76
N ASP A 1078 42.16 -20.65 35.77
CA ASP A 1078 43.57 -20.45 35.41
C ASP A 1078 44.17 -19.16 36.00
N ASP A 1079 43.44 -18.42 36.85
CA ASP A 1079 43.96 -17.22 37.51
C ASP A 1079 44.73 -17.59 38.79
N LYS A 1080 46.06 -17.40 38.77
CA LYS A 1080 46.94 -17.73 39.91
C LYS A 1080 46.50 -17.07 41.22
N GLY A 1081 45.90 -15.88 41.15
CA GLY A 1081 45.40 -15.14 42.31
C GLY A 1081 44.04 -15.60 42.85
N SER A 1082 43.40 -16.60 42.23
CA SER A 1082 42.02 -17.06 42.54
C SER A 1082 41.97 -18.48 43.13
N THR A 1083 43.12 -19.08 43.44
CA THR A 1083 43.21 -20.49 43.88
C THR A 1083 42.26 -20.81 45.06
N ALA A 1084 42.13 -19.89 46.03
CA ALA A 1084 41.22 -20.05 47.17
C ALA A 1084 39.73 -19.98 46.75
N ASP A 1085 39.38 -19.05 45.87
CA ASP A 1085 38.01 -18.90 45.34
C ASP A 1085 37.60 -20.12 44.50
N VAL A 1086 38.49 -20.60 43.64
CA VAL A 1086 38.30 -21.81 42.82
C VAL A 1086 38.07 -23.03 43.71
N ALA A 1087 38.87 -23.22 44.76
CA ALA A 1087 38.70 -24.32 45.70
C ALA A 1087 37.36 -24.21 46.46
N ALA A 1088 36.95 -23.00 46.84
CA ALA A 1088 35.68 -22.77 47.53
C ALA A 1088 34.47 -23.07 46.64
N ILE A 1089 34.47 -22.59 45.39
CA ILE A 1089 33.40 -22.87 44.42
C ILE A 1089 33.34 -24.36 44.10
N THR A 1090 34.50 -24.99 43.83
CA THR A 1090 34.57 -26.44 43.53
C THR A 1090 34.01 -27.26 44.68
N ARG A 1091 34.40 -26.95 45.92
CA ARG A 1091 33.86 -27.62 47.11
C ARG A 1091 32.35 -27.42 47.24
N PHE A 1092 31.86 -26.20 46.98
CA PHE A 1092 30.43 -25.89 47.04
C PHE A 1092 29.61 -26.66 46.01
N LEU A 1093 30.12 -26.79 44.78
CA LEU A 1093 29.52 -27.59 43.71
C LEU A 1093 29.55 -29.08 44.08
N MET A 1094 30.69 -29.62 44.49
CA MET A 1094 30.81 -31.04 44.88
C MET A 1094 29.83 -31.42 45.99
N ASN A 1095 29.61 -30.54 46.98
CA ASN A 1095 28.63 -30.76 48.06
C ASN A 1095 27.16 -30.77 47.59
N ARG A 1096 26.86 -30.35 46.35
CA ARG A 1096 25.52 -30.32 45.73
C ARG A 1096 25.39 -31.28 44.56
N THR A 1097 26.41 -32.09 44.34
CA THR A 1097 26.37 -33.14 43.33
C THR A 1097 25.55 -34.30 43.87
N THR A 1098 24.55 -34.74 43.12
CA THR A 1098 23.81 -35.97 43.39
C THR A 1098 24.47 -37.07 42.57
N GLU A 1099 25.08 -38.03 43.25
CA GLU A 1099 25.73 -39.18 42.62
C GLU A 1099 24.85 -40.42 42.70
N THR A 1100 24.72 -41.11 41.57
CA THR A 1100 24.23 -42.49 41.48
C THR A 1100 25.37 -43.41 41.06
N ALA A 1101 25.16 -44.72 41.08
CA ALA A 1101 26.17 -45.69 40.65
C ALA A 1101 26.65 -45.50 39.18
N SER A 1102 25.94 -44.69 38.38
CA SER A 1102 26.24 -44.46 36.96
C SER A 1102 26.33 -42.99 36.55
N THR A 1103 25.93 -42.03 37.39
CA THR A 1103 25.87 -40.60 37.01
C THR A 1103 26.20 -39.68 38.17
N ALA A 1104 26.78 -38.52 37.89
CA ALA A 1104 26.89 -37.40 38.81
C ALA A 1104 26.19 -36.19 38.18
N ASN A 1105 25.16 -35.64 38.82
CA ASN A 1105 24.36 -34.53 38.27
C ASN A 1105 24.01 -33.49 39.35
N PHE A 1106 23.67 -32.29 38.90
CA PHE A 1106 23.22 -31.21 39.78
C PHE A 1106 21.70 -31.08 39.70
N VAL A 1107 21.02 -30.94 40.84
CA VAL A 1107 19.56 -30.74 40.87
C VAL A 1107 19.25 -29.29 41.22
N THR A 1108 18.56 -28.58 40.33
CA THR A 1108 18.10 -27.20 40.52
C THR A 1108 16.57 -27.13 40.60
N ASN A 1109 16.01 -26.28 41.46
CA ASN A 1109 14.56 -26.08 41.54
C ASN A 1109 14.06 -25.05 40.52
N TYR A 1110 12.75 -25.06 40.23
CA TYR A 1110 12.09 -24.16 39.28
C TYR A 1110 12.32 -22.65 39.57
N GLY A 1111 12.52 -22.29 40.85
CA GLY A 1111 12.80 -20.92 41.28
C GLY A 1111 14.27 -20.47 41.12
N ASP A 1112 15.20 -21.39 40.85
CA ASP A 1112 16.65 -21.11 40.88
C ASP A 1112 17.19 -20.51 39.56
N GLY A 1113 16.33 -20.35 38.54
CA GLY A 1113 16.71 -19.88 37.20
C GLY A 1113 15.58 -19.24 36.38
N ALA A 1114 14.53 -18.72 37.02
CA ALA A 1114 13.25 -18.27 36.42
C ALA A 1114 13.32 -17.13 35.37
N TRP A 1115 14.50 -16.78 34.86
CA TRP A 1115 14.75 -15.69 33.93
C TRP A 1115 15.66 -16.09 32.75
N LEU A 1116 16.09 -17.36 32.70
CA LEU A 1116 16.77 -17.95 31.54
C LEU A 1116 15.71 -18.53 30.60
N ILE A 1117 15.81 -18.21 29.30
CA ILE A 1117 14.88 -18.68 28.26
C ILE A 1117 14.93 -20.22 28.09
N MET A 1118 15.94 -20.90 28.66
CA MET A 1118 16.10 -22.36 28.56
C MET A 1118 16.20 -23.03 29.95
N TYR A 1119 15.06 -23.53 30.43
CA TYR A 1119 14.98 -24.46 31.56
C TYR A 1119 14.84 -25.90 31.07
N SER A 1120 15.50 -26.85 31.74
CA SER A 1120 15.29 -28.29 31.63
C SER A 1120 15.15 -28.88 33.02
N ASN A 1121 14.23 -29.82 33.21
CA ASN A 1121 14.00 -30.54 34.46
C ASN A 1121 15.06 -31.63 34.75
N ARG A 1122 16.00 -31.83 33.82
CA ARG A 1122 17.24 -32.59 34.02
C ARG A 1122 18.39 -31.79 33.43
N ARG A 1123 19.31 -31.35 34.29
CA ARG A 1123 20.66 -30.94 33.92
C ARG A 1123 21.66 -31.85 34.61
#